data_AF-A0A287AVY6-F1
#
_entry.id   AF-A0A287AVY6-F1
#
_cell.length_a   1.000
_cell.length_b   1.000
_cell.length_c   1.000
_cell.angle_alpha   90.00
_cell.angle_beta   90.00
_cell.angle_gamma   90.00
#
_symmetry.space_group_name_H-M   'P 1'
#
loop_
_entity.id
_entity.type
_entity.pdbx_description
1 polymer ?
#
loop_
_entity_poly.entity_id
_entity_poly.type
_entity_poly.pdbx_seq_one_letter_code
_entity_poly.pdbx_strand_id
1 'polypeptide(L)'
;MAATPESLFPSGDDLDSSQLQMERDEMDTLREGEDPADRMHPFLAIYDLQPLKMHPLVFAPGVPVIAQVVGTERYTSGSKVGTCTLYSVRLTHGDFTWTTKKKFRHFQELHRDLLRHKVLMSLLPLARFAVAYSPDREVAAREMPSLPRAGPEGSTRHASSKQKYLENYLNCLLTMSFYRNYHAMTEFLEVSQLSFIPDLGSKGLWLVVKDSFLLYMCLETGAISFVQLFDPGFEVQVGKRSTEARHGVRIDTSHRSLILKCSSYRQARWWAQEITELAQGPGRDFIQLHRHESYAPPRPGTLARWFVNGAGYFAAVADAILRAQEEIFITDWWLSPEIYLKRPAHSDDWRLDIMLKKKAEEGVQVSVLLFKEVELALGINSGYSKRALMLLHPNIKVMRHPDQVTLWAHHEKLLVVDQVVAFLGGLDLAYGRWDDLHYRLTDLGDSSESTAPKPPTSSSDSADTPDLSHNQLFWLGKDYSNLITKDWVQLDRPFEDFIDRETTPRMPWRDVGVVVHGPPARDLARHFIQRWNFTKTTKAKYKTPMYPYLLPKSISTANQLPFVLPGGQCATVQVLRSVDRWSAGTLEASILNGYLHTIRESQHFLYIENQFFISCSDGRTVLNKVGDEIVDRILKAHKQGQCFRVYVLLPLLPGFEGDISTGGGNSIQAILHFTYRTLCRGEYSVLHRLKAAMGTAWRDYISICGLRTHGELGGHPVSELIYIHSKMLIADDRRVIIGSANINDRSLLGKRDSELAVLIEDTEMEPSLMDGAEYQAGRFALSLRKHCFSAILGADARPDLDLRDPVCDDFFQLWQDIAESNANIYEQIFRCLPSNATRSLRALREYVAVEPLATVSPPLARSELTQVQGHLVHFPLKFLEEESLLPPRGSKEGMIPLEVWT
;
A
#
# COMPACT_ATOMS: atom_id res chain seq x y z
N MET A 1 8.96 -61.79 -42.92
CA MET A 1 9.70 -60.95 -43.89
C MET A 1 9.01 -59.60 -43.96
N ALA A 2 9.84 -58.57 -44.12
CA ALA A 2 9.56 -57.14 -44.25
C ALA A 2 8.23 -56.71 -44.91
N ALA A 3 7.63 -55.63 -44.39
CA ALA A 3 7.61 -54.33 -45.09
C ALA A 3 7.12 -53.21 -44.15
N THR A 4 7.83 -52.10 -44.19
CA THR A 4 7.67 -50.81 -43.51
C THR A 4 6.46 -49.99 -44.00
N PRO A 5 5.87 -49.11 -43.17
CA PRO A 5 5.10 -47.96 -43.63
C PRO A 5 5.89 -46.65 -43.59
N GLU A 6 5.67 -45.84 -44.62
CA GLU A 6 6.30 -44.56 -44.95
C GLU A 6 6.03 -43.44 -43.93
N SER A 7 7.02 -42.58 -43.73
CA SER A 7 6.90 -41.36 -42.92
C SER A 7 6.35 -40.21 -43.77
N LEU A 8 5.20 -39.67 -43.35
CA LEU A 8 4.62 -38.44 -43.87
C LEU A 8 5.17 -37.24 -43.08
N PHE A 9 6.28 -36.66 -43.55
CA PHE A 9 6.61 -35.26 -43.29
C PHE A 9 6.77 -34.55 -44.63
N PRO A 10 5.98 -33.50 -44.93
CA PRO A 10 6.30 -32.59 -46.01
C PRO A 10 7.41 -31.63 -45.56
N SER A 11 8.38 -31.47 -46.46
CA SER A 11 9.41 -30.44 -46.49
C SER A 11 8.82 -29.03 -46.51
N GLY A 12 9.56 -28.10 -45.90
CA GLY A 12 9.21 -26.68 -45.86
C GLY A 12 9.19 -25.99 -47.23
N ASP A 13 8.32 -24.99 -47.35
CA ASP A 13 8.70 -23.59 -47.49
C ASP A 13 7.42 -22.72 -47.34
N ASP A 14 7.63 -21.44 -47.07
CA ASP A 14 6.66 -20.35 -46.88
C ASP A 14 5.94 -20.25 -45.52
N LEU A 15 6.67 -19.72 -44.53
CA LEU A 15 6.08 -18.88 -43.50
C LEU A 15 6.71 -17.47 -43.56
N ASP A 16 5.83 -16.54 -43.89
CA ASP A 16 5.98 -15.09 -44.01
C ASP A 16 6.69 -14.49 -42.77
N SER A 17 7.80 -13.80 -43.02
CA SER A 17 8.66 -13.19 -42.00
C SER A 17 8.23 -11.78 -41.59
N SER A 18 7.01 -11.37 -41.94
CA SER A 18 6.48 -10.03 -41.65
C SER A 18 5.74 -9.88 -40.30
N GLN A 19 5.72 -10.90 -39.43
CA GLN A 19 5.02 -10.82 -38.12
C GLN A 19 5.91 -11.02 -36.88
N LEU A 20 7.23 -10.96 -37.03
CA LEU A 20 8.17 -10.92 -35.90
C LEU A 20 9.07 -9.68 -36.02
N GLN A 21 8.45 -8.49 -35.97
CA GLN A 21 9.17 -7.26 -35.69
C GLN A 21 9.15 -7.04 -34.17
N MET A 22 10.29 -7.32 -33.54
CA MET A 22 10.64 -6.77 -32.23
C MET A 22 10.79 -5.25 -32.37
N GLU A 23 10.17 -4.51 -31.45
CA GLU A 23 10.26 -3.05 -31.38
C GLU A 23 11.72 -2.58 -31.20
N ARG A 24 12.05 -1.48 -31.86
CA ARG A 24 13.41 -0.93 -31.99
C ARG A 24 13.93 -0.16 -30.76
N ASP A 25 13.28 -0.27 -29.61
CA ASP A 25 13.70 0.40 -28.37
C ASP A 25 14.49 -0.53 -27.41
N GLU A 26 14.57 -1.83 -27.69
CA GLU A 26 15.37 -2.77 -26.89
C GLU A 26 16.84 -2.86 -27.31
N MET A 27 17.28 -2.06 -28.29
CA MET A 27 18.66 -2.14 -28.84
C MET A 27 19.53 -0.90 -28.59
N ASP A 28 19.06 0.08 -27.82
CA ASP A 28 19.84 1.28 -27.45
C ASP A 28 20.37 1.28 -26.00
N THR A 29 20.12 0.23 -25.21
CA THR A 29 20.68 0.11 -23.84
C THR A 29 22.06 -0.57 -23.77
N LEU A 30 22.71 -0.83 -24.91
CA LEU A 30 24.01 -1.52 -24.97
C LEU A 30 25.14 -0.73 -25.63
N ARG A 31 24.92 0.54 -25.98
CA ARG A 31 26.00 1.43 -26.41
C ARG A 31 25.71 2.88 -26.03
N GLU A 32 26.15 3.29 -24.84
CA GLU A 32 26.60 4.66 -24.68
C GLU A 32 27.65 4.77 -23.58
N GLY A 33 28.64 5.60 -23.89
CA GLY A 33 29.92 5.67 -23.23
C GLY A 33 29.89 6.43 -21.92
N GLU A 34 30.94 6.19 -21.16
CA GLU A 34 31.31 6.86 -19.92
C GLU A 34 31.31 8.39 -20.07
N ASP A 35 30.38 9.09 -19.40
CA ASP A 35 30.53 10.52 -19.05
C ASP A 35 31.12 10.63 -17.63
N PRO A 36 32.31 11.23 -17.44
CA PRO A 36 32.96 11.36 -16.13
C PRO A 36 32.26 12.32 -15.14
N ALA A 37 31.12 12.93 -15.50
CA ALA A 37 30.39 13.86 -14.63
C ALA A 37 29.38 13.20 -13.68
N ASP A 38 29.09 11.90 -13.80
CA ASP A 38 28.12 11.19 -12.96
C ASP A 38 28.75 10.74 -11.63
N ARG A 39 29.19 11.71 -10.83
CA ARG A 39 29.58 11.46 -9.42
C ARG A 39 28.31 11.25 -8.61
N MET A 40 27.97 9.97 -8.46
CA MET A 40 27.19 9.39 -7.36
C MET A 40 27.16 10.29 -6.12
N HIS A 41 26.01 10.91 -5.85
CA HIS A 41 25.74 11.53 -4.56
C HIS A 41 25.58 10.43 -3.49
N PRO A 42 26.41 10.41 -2.42
CA PRO A 42 26.27 9.44 -1.33
C PRO A 42 25.09 9.79 -0.41
N PHE A 43 24.30 8.76 -0.09
CA PHE A 43 23.31 8.59 0.99
C PHE A 43 22.95 9.82 1.86
N LEU A 44 21.77 10.42 1.62
CA LEU A 44 21.00 11.12 2.66
C LEU A 44 20.32 10.05 3.53
N ALA A 45 20.90 9.78 4.71
CA ALA A 45 20.28 8.95 5.73
C ALA A 45 19.19 9.78 6.46
N ILE A 46 17.97 9.24 6.54
CA ILE A 46 16.86 9.76 7.38
C ILE A 46 17.22 9.77 8.88
N TYR A 47 18.29 9.06 9.26
CA TYR A 47 18.85 9.10 10.61
C TYR A 47 20.20 9.84 10.53
N ASP A 48 20.31 11.00 11.17
CA ASP A 48 21.59 11.73 11.31
C ASP A 48 22.57 10.90 12.14
N LEU A 49 23.30 10.02 11.47
CA LEU A 49 24.56 9.48 11.92
C LEU A 49 25.62 10.12 11.06
N GLN A 50 26.33 11.08 11.65
CA GLN A 50 27.43 11.81 11.02
C GLN A 50 28.36 10.83 10.26
N PRO A 51 28.63 11.05 8.96
CA PRO A 51 29.66 10.30 8.25
C PRO A 51 30.98 10.41 9.01
N LEU A 52 31.67 9.28 9.21
CA LEU A 52 33.09 9.32 9.60
C LEU A 52 33.82 10.14 8.53
N LYS A 53 34.21 11.36 8.86
CA LYS A 53 34.88 12.31 7.96
C LYS A 53 36.00 11.59 7.20
N MET A 54 36.11 11.87 5.90
CA MET A 54 37.22 11.44 5.05
C MET A 54 38.55 11.98 5.58
N HIS A 55 39.17 11.27 6.52
CA HIS A 55 40.55 11.49 6.90
C HIS A 55 41.45 10.63 6.00
N PRO A 56 42.52 11.16 5.38
CA PRO A 56 43.40 10.40 4.49
C PRO A 56 44.36 9.43 5.21
N LEU A 57 44.20 9.23 6.53
CA LEU A 57 45.14 8.48 7.36
C LEU A 57 44.51 7.17 7.79
N VAL A 58 44.87 6.08 7.11
CA VAL A 58 44.46 4.71 7.48
C VAL A 58 45.13 4.27 8.79
N PHE A 59 46.38 4.68 9.02
CA PHE A 59 47.15 4.35 10.21
C PHE A 59 47.12 5.50 11.23
N ALA A 60 47.11 5.16 12.52
CA ALA A 60 47.17 6.12 13.62
C ALA A 60 48.49 6.93 13.57
N PRO A 61 48.41 8.29 13.60
CA PRO A 61 49.59 9.14 13.60
C PRO A 61 50.54 8.81 14.75
N GLY A 62 51.84 8.78 14.47
CA GLY A 62 52.87 8.51 15.49
C GLY A 62 52.99 7.06 15.96
N VAL A 63 52.09 6.16 15.54
CA VAL A 63 52.14 4.74 15.90
C VAL A 63 52.85 3.94 14.79
N PRO A 64 53.88 3.13 15.10
CA PRO A 64 54.59 2.35 14.09
C PRO A 64 53.70 1.26 13.48
N VAL A 65 53.94 0.92 12.22
CA VAL A 65 53.33 -0.23 11.53
C VAL A 65 54.43 -1.24 11.26
N ILE A 66 54.31 -2.43 11.82
CA ILE A 66 55.33 -3.49 11.73
C ILE A 66 54.75 -4.67 10.99
N ALA A 67 55.40 -5.09 9.90
CA ALA A 67 55.10 -6.33 9.20
C ALA A 67 56.06 -7.43 9.66
N GLN A 68 55.57 -8.65 9.84
CA GLN A 68 56.36 -9.86 10.11
C GLN A 68 55.92 -10.97 9.16
N VAL A 69 56.86 -11.61 8.48
CA VAL A 69 56.54 -12.76 7.62
C VAL A 69 56.66 -14.02 8.47
N VAL A 70 55.57 -14.37 9.15
CA VAL A 70 55.52 -15.36 10.24
C VAL A 70 55.54 -16.82 9.79
N GLY A 71 55.34 -17.09 8.49
CA GLY A 71 55.41 -18.45 7.97
C GLY A 71 55.20 -18.54 6.47
N THR A 72 55.58 -19.69 5.89
CA THR A 72 55.29 -20.02 4.48
C THR A 72 54.63 -21.37 4.36
N GLU A 73 53.52 -21.41 3.64
CA GLU A 73 52.84 -22.65 3.26
C GLU A 73 53.17 -22.95 1.79
N ARG A 74 53.61 -24.19 1.51
CA ARG A 74 53.76 -24.68 0.13
C ARG A 74 52.49 -25.41 -0.25
N TYR A 75 51.79 -24.89 -1.25
CA TYR A 75 50.63 -25.59 -1.82
C TYR A 75 51.11 -26.49 -2.97
N THR A 76 51.01 -27.80 -2.78
CA THR A 76 51.04 -28.77 -3.88
C THR A 76 49.60 -29.01 -4.31
N SER A 77 49.13 -28.33 -5.35
CA SER A 77 47.91 -28.74 -6.02
C SER A 77 48.17 -30.10 -6.67
N GLY A 78 47.25 -31.06 -6.59
CA GLY A 78 47.35 -32.40 -7.21
C GLY A 78 47.39 -32.41 -8.74
N SER A 79 47.82 -31.31 -9.39
CA SER A 79 47.98 -31.19 -10.84
C SER A 79 49.40 -30.70 -11.16
N LYS A 80 49.91 -31.04 -12.35
CA LYS A 80 51.29 -30.80 -12.85
C LYS A 80 51.64 -29.30 -13.08
N VAL A 81 51.24 -28.40 -12.20
CA VAL A 81 51.54 -26.96 -12.24
C VAL A 81 52.22 -26.55 -10.93
N GLY A 82 53.30 -25.76 -11.05
CA GLY A 82 54.34 -25.53 -10.03
C GLY A 82 53.87 -25.18 -8.61
N THR A 83 54.72 -25.52 -7.64
CA THR A 83 54.51 -25.26 -6.21
C THR A 83 54.41 -23.77 -5.93
N CYS A 84 53.25 -23.28 -5.47
CA CYS A 84 53.10 -21.88 -5.07
C CYS A 84 53.40 -21.73 -3.56
N THR A 85 54.28 -20.81 -3.21
CA THR A 85 54.57 -20.45 -1.81
C THR A 85 53.67 -19.29 -1.38
N LEU A 86 52.83 -19.52 -0.37
CA LEU A 86 52.03 -18.51 0.33
C LEU A 86 52.81 -18.03 1.56
N TYR A 87 52.98 -16.71 1.68
CA TYR A 87 53.62 -16.04 2.79
C TYR A 87 52.54 -15.50 3.72
N SER A 88 52.58 -15.87 5.00
CA SER A 88 51.73 -15.30 6.04
C SER A 88 52.37 -14.03 6.57
N VAL A 89 51.76 -12.88 6.29
CA VAL A 89 52.22 -11.56 6.70
C VAL A 89 51.38 -11.12 7.89
N ARG A 90 51.97 -11.11 9.07
CA ARG A 90 51.37 -10.53 10.28
C ARG A 90 51.69 -9.05 10.33
N LEU A 91 50.70 -8.23 10.59
CA LEU A 91 50.86 -6.79 10.78
C LEU A 91 50.51 -6.42 12.21
N THR A 92 51.30 -5.52 12.79
CA THR A 92 51.12 -4.97 14.14
C THR A 92 51.12 -3.45 14.07
N HIS A 93 50.14 -2.81 14.69
CA HIS A 93 50.04 -1.35 14.79
C HIS A 93 49.35 -0.99 16.11
N GLY A 94 50.07 -0.42 17.06
CA GLY A 94 49.57 -0.27 18.43
C GLY A 94 49.20 -1.63 19.03
N ASP A 95 48.01 -1.73 19.63
CA ASP A 95 47.46 -2.98 20.18
C ASP A 95 46.84 -3.91 19.12
N PHE A 96 46.80 -3.48 17.85
CA PHE A 96 46.15 -4.22 16.77
C PHE A 96 47.11 -5.18 16.09
N THR A 97 46.71 -6.43 15.94
CA THR A 97 47.47 -7.46 15.20
C THR A 97 46.53 -8.28 14.30
N TRP A 98 46.84 -8.40 13.00
CA TRP A 98 46.13 -9.33 12.09
C TRP A 98 47.12 -10.00 11.15
N THR A 99 46.69 -11.06 10.44
CA THR A 99 47.54 -11.81 9.50
C THR A 99 46.83 -12.01 8.18
N THR A 100 47.49 -11.64 7.09
CA THR A 100 47.03 -11.89 5.71
C THR A 100 47.95 -12.88 5.01
N LYS A 101 47.45 -13.58 3.98
CA LYS A 101 48.21 -14.56 3.21
C LYS A 101 48.45 -14.05 1.79
N LYS A 102 49.71 -13.92 1.38
CA LYS A 102 50.09 -13.39 0.05
C LYS A 102 50.99 -14.33 -0.73
N LYS A 103 50.79 -14.40 -2.05
CA LYS A 103 51.70 -15.07 -2.99
C LYS A 103 52.83 -14.10 -3.35
N PHE A 104 53.99 -14.62 -3.77
CA PHE A 104 55.10 -13.77 -4.24
C PHE A 104 54.67 -12.80 -5.36
N ARG A 105 53.77 -13.25 -6.25
CA ARG A 105 53.18 -12.41 -7.31
C ARG A 105 52.50 -11.15 -6.77
N HIS A 106 51.83 -11.22 -5.62
CA HIS A 106 51.19 -10.04 -5.03
C HIS A 106 52.22 -8.99 -4.57
N PHE A 107 53.41 -9.40 -4.13
CA PHE A 107 54.50 -8.47 -3.82
C PHE A 107 55.04 -7.79 -5.10
N GLN A 108 55.08 -8.53 -6.22
CA GLN A 108 55.49 -7.98 -7.52
C GLN A 108 54.48 -6.96 -8.06
N GLU A 109 53.18 -7.24 -7.88
CA GLU A 109 52.09 -6.34 -8.26
C GLU A 109 52.14 -5.06 -7.41
N LEU A 110 52.22 -5.19 -6.08
CA LEU A 110 52.42 -4.05 -5.18
C LEU A 110 53.63 -3.20 -5.57
N HIS A 111 54.78 -3.84 -5.82
CA HIS A 111 55.99 -3.11 -6.21
C HIS A 111 55.82 -2.31 -7.50
N ARG A 112 55.18 -2.91 -8.51
CA ARG A 112 54.89 -2.24 -9.78
C ARG A 112 53.95 -1.05 -9.60
N ASP A 113 52.92 -1.19 -8.77
CA ASP A 113 51.92 -0.14 -8.57
C ASP A 113 52.47 1.02 -7.74
N LEU A 114 53.35 0.75 -6.77
CA LEU A 114 54.08 1.79 -6.04
C LEU A 114 55.11 2.52 -6.94
N LEU A 115 55.79 1.80 -7.85
CA LEU A 115 56.67 2.42 -8.85
C LEU A 115 55.88 3.32 -9.82
N ARG A 116 54.73 2.86 -10.32
CA ARG A 116 53.83 3.67 -11.15
C ARG A 116 53.37 4.92 -10.41
N HIS A 117 52.99 4.78 -9.14
CA HIS A 117 52.60 5.92 -8.31
C HIS A 117 53.73 6.94 -8.16
N LYS A 118 54.95 6.46 -7.87
CA LYS A 118 56.15 7.31 -7.81
C LYS A 118 56.38 8.09 -9.11
N VAL A 119 56.30 7.40 -10.26
CA VAL A 119 56.49 8.01 -11.58
C VAL A 119 55.37 9.01 -11.88
N LEU A 120 54.11 8.65 -11.65
CA LEU A 120 52.96 9.53 -11.88
C LEU A 120 53.08 10.83 -11.06
N MET A 121 53.41 10.72 -9.76
CA MET A 121 53.59 11.89 -8.89
C MET A 121 54.83 12.71 -9.26
N SER A 122 55.83 12.14 -9.92
CA SER A 122 56.98 12.88 -10.46
C SER A 122 56.70 13.61 -11.78
N LEU A 123 55.59 13.29 -12.48
CA LEU A 123 55.23 13.83 -13.80
C LEU A 123 54.11 14.90 -13.75
N LEU A 124 53.45 15.12 -12.61
CA LEU A 124 52.33 16.06 -12.47
C LEU A 124 52.81 17.51 -12.23
N PRO A 125 52.51 18.49 -13.11
CA PRO A 125 52.96 19.89 -12.99
C PRO A 125 52.01 20.79 -12.17
N LEU A 126 51.52 20.32 -11.01
CA LEU A 126 50.51 21.06 -10.22
C LEU A 126 50.81 21.05 -8.70
N ALA A 127 51.98 21.54 -8.31
CA ALA A 127 52.31 21.85 -6.92
C ALA A 127 52.08 23.34 -6.55
N ARG A 128 51.14 24.04 -7.21
CA ARG A 128 50.89 25.47 -6.95
C ARG A 128 49.45 25.90 -6.65
N PHE A 129 48.44 25.02 -6.74
CA PHE A 129 47.06 25.39 -6.39
C PHE A 129 46.33 24.30 -5.61
N ALA A 130 46.64 24.16 -4.32
CA ALA A 130 45.76 23.58 -3.31
C ALA A 130 46.23 24.02 -1.90
N VAL A 131 45.51 24.99 -1.32
CA VAL A 131 45.50 25.34 0.11
C VAL A 131 44.22 24.65 0.65
N ALA A 132 44.13 23.92 1.76
CA ALA A 132 44.98 23.75 2.94
C ALA A 132 44.84 22.30 3.47
N TYR A 133 45.95 21.56 3.51
CA TYR A 133 46.30 20.64 4.60
C TYR A 133 47.76 20.24 4.35
N SER A 134 48.67 20.66 5.23
CA SER A 134 50.07 20.24 5.19
C SER A 134 50.23 18.95 6.00
N PRO A 135 50.45 17.79 5.38
CA PRO A 135 51.36 16.80 5.94
C PRO A 135 52.77 17.09 5.42
N ASP A 136 53.77 16.82 6.25
CA ASP A 136 55.19 17.06 5.99
C ASP A 136 55.60 16.84 4.53
N ARG A 137 56.43 17.77 4.03
CA ARG A 137 57.25 17.58 2.83
C ARG A 137 58.31 16.49 3.10
N GLU A 138 57.88 15.25 3.34
CA GLU A 138 58.77 14.10 3.19
C GLU A 138 58.97 13.83 1.71
N VAL A 139 60.18 14.12 1.27
CA VAL A 139 60.68 14.06 -0.09
C VAL A 139 60.46 12.66 -0.71
N ALA A 140 60.11 12.58 -2.00
CA ALA A 140 60.23 11.33 -2.79
C ALA A 140 61.70 10.84 -2.97
N ALA A 141 62.66 11.42 -2.24
CA ALA A 141 64.11 11.22 -2.39
C ALA A 141 64.63 9.95 -1.71
N ARG A 142 63.87 9.29 -0.83
CA ARG A 142 64.28 7.96 -0.36
C ARG A 142 64.05 6.94 -1.48
N GLU A 143 65.13 6.27 -1.91
CA GLU A 143 65.06 5.21 -2.89
C GLU A 143 64.09 4.11 -2.42
N MET A 144 63.18 3.72 -3.31
CA MET A 144 62.26 2.63 -3.02
C MET A 144 63.08 1.33 -2.93
N PRO A 145 62.92 0.51 -1.88
CA PRO A 145 63.66 -0.73 -1.75
C PRO A 145 63.39 -1.63 -2.96
N SER A 146 64.42 -2.32 -3.45
CA SER A 146 64.27 -3.24 -4.57
C SER A 146 63.54 -4.51 -4.15
N LEU A 147 62.64 -5.01 -5.00
CA LEU A 147 62.04 -6.32 -4.82
C LEU A 147 62.99 -7.40 -5.37
N PRO A 148 63.19 -8.55 -4.69
CA PRO A 148 64.07 -9.62 -5.19
C PRO A 148 63.65 -10.13 -6.56
N ARG A 149 64.60 -10.40 -7.45
CA ARG A 149 64.35 -11.17 -8.68
C ARG A 149 64.14 -12.64 -8.33
N ALA A 150 63.11 -13.27 -8.90
CA ALA A 150 62.89 -14.70 -8.74
C ALA A 150 63.98 -15.47 -9.50
N GLY A 151 64.87 -16.17 -8.79
CA GLY A 151 65.71 -17.22 -9.38
C GLY A 151 64.90 -18.50 -9.63
N PRO A 152 65.39 -19.44 -10.47
CA PRO A 152 64.68 -20.68 -10.78
C PRO A 152 64.36 -21.48 -9.52
N GLU A 153 63.11 -21.95 -9.41
CA GLU A 153 62.60 -22.69 -8.25
C GLU A 153 63.30 -24.05 -8.12
N GLY A 154 64.34 -24.12 -7.27
CA GLY A 154 65.06 -25.39 -7.05
C GLY A 154 65.95 -25.49 -5.81
N SER A 155 66.23 -24.42 -5.07
CA SER A 155 67.08 -24.48 -3.86
C SER A 155 66.27 -24.27 -2.58
N THR A 156 66.08 -25.34 -1.82
CA THR A 156 65.44 -25.35 -0.50
C THR A 156 66.27 -24.68 0.61
N ARG A 157 67.47 -24.16 0.31
CA ARG A 157 68.38 -23.54 1.31
C ARG A 157 68.16 -22.03 1.55
N HIS A 158 67.16 -21.39 0.92
CA HIS A 158 66.96 -19.93 1.00
C HIS A 158 65.54 -19.45 1.40
N ALA A 159 64.68 -20.31 1.94
CA ALA A 159 63.31 -19.89 2.30
C ALA A 159 63.29 -18.88 3.46
N SER A 160 64.12 -19.08 4.49
CA SER A 160 64.23 -18.18 5.64
C SER A 160 64.83 -16.82 5.26
N SER A 161 65.79 -16.80 4.33
CA SER A 161 66.36 -15.54 3.83
C SER A 161 65.37 -14.75 2.98
N LYS A 162 64.52 -15.42 2.19
CA LYS A 162 63.48 -14.76 1.38
C LYS A 162 62.34 -14.19 2.21
N GLN A 163 61.89 -14.91 3.24
CA GLN A 163 60.90 -14.39 4.21
C GLN A 163 61.43 -13.12 4.90
N LYS A 164 62.65 -13.18 5.43
CA LYS A 164 63.25 -12.03 6.11
C LYS A 164 63.48 -10.85 5.18
N TYR A 165 63.79 -11.10 3.91
CA TYR A 165 63.92 -10.03 2.92
C TYR A 165 62.57 -9.37 2.59
N LEU A 166 61.51 -10.15 2.39
CA LEU A 166 60.16 -9.61 2.13
C LEU A 166 59.62 -8.85 3.35
N GLU A 167 59.93 -9.31 4.56
CA GLU A 167 59.66 -8.61 5.80
C GLU A 167 60.38 -7.25 5.84
N ASN A 168 61.69 -7.22 5.56
CA ASN A 168 62.46 -5.99 5.52
C ASN A 168 61.95 -5.03 4.43
N TYR A 169 61.60 -5.55 3.24
CA TYR A 169 61.02 -4.77 2.14
C TYR A 169 59.72 -4.06 2.56
N LEU A 170 58.79 -4.79 3.20
CA LEU A 170 57.53 -4.22 3.67
C LEU A 170 57.75 -3.19 4.78
N ASN A 171 58.59 -3.50 5.77
CA ASN A 171 58.86 -2.57 6.87
C ASN A 171 59.52 -1.27 6.36
N CYS A 172 60.45 -1.35 5.40
CA CYS A 172 61.01 -0.16 4.78
C CYS A 172 59.91 0.72 4.14
N LEU A 173 59.01 0.12 3.36
CA LEU A 173 57.90 0.88 2.74
C LEU A 173 56.92 1.45 3.77
N LEU A 174 56.64 0.71 4.85
CA LEU A 174 55.75 1.13 5.93
C LEU A 174 56.29 2.30 6.75
N THR A 175 57.62 2.52 6.78
CA THR A 175 58.21 3.74 7.37
C THR A 175 58.00 4.98 6.50
N MET A 176 57.65 4.81 5.21
CA MET A 176 57.55 5.90 4.25
C MET A 176 56.10 6.30 4.07
N SER A 177 55.69 7.43 4.65
CA SER A 177 54.30 7.94 4.62
C SER A 177 53.68 7.95 3.20
N PHE A 178 54.48 8.35 2.20
CA PHE A 178 54.13 8.38 0.78
C PHE A 178 53.69 7.01 0.22
N TYR A 179 54.35 5.90 0.61
CA TYR A 179 53.99 4.55 0.15
C TYR A 179 53.03 3.85 1.12
N ARG A 180 53.18 4.08 2.44
CA ARG A 180 52.35 3.49 3.50
C ARG A 180 50.87 3.78 3.29
N ASN A 181 50.52 5.02 2.97
CA ASN A 181 49.14 5.47 2.88
C ASN A 181 48.55 5.36 1.46
N TYR A 182 49.29 4.81 0.50
CA TYR A 182 48.80 4.61 -0.86
C TYR A 182 47.83 3.43 -0.94
N HIS A 183 46.75 3.55 -1.72
CA HIS A 183 45.65 2.56 -1.74
C HIS A 183 46.12 1.13 -2.02
N ALA A 184 47.08 0.94 -2.94
CA ALA A 184 47.60 -0.39 -3.26
C ALA A 184 48.37 -1.01 -2.08
N MET A 185 49.02 -0.19 -1.24
CA MET A 185 49.64 -0.66 0.00
C MET A 185 48.58 -1.05 1.02
N THR A 186 47.56 -0.22 1.24
CA THR A 186 46.50 -0.53 2.22
C THR A 186 45.69 -1.76 1.81
N GLU A 187 45.45 -1.96 0.51
CA GLU A 187 44.80 -3.14 -0.05
C GLU A 187 45.68 -4.39 0.09
N PHE A 188 46.98 -4.28 -0.24
CA PHE A 188 47.93 -5.36 -0.02
C PHE A 188 47.98 -5.78 1.46
N LEU A 189 47.88 -4.83 2.37
CA LEU A 189 47.87 -5.10 3.82
C LEU A 189 46.48 -5.48 4.37
N GLU A 190 45.44 -5.39 3.53
CA GLU A 190 44.03 -5.62 3.86
C GLU A 190 43.49 -4.73 5.00
N VAL A 191 44.02 -3.51 5.11
CA VAL A 191 43.66 -2.52 6.14
C VAL A 191 42.75 -1.43 5.65
N SER A 192 41.91 -0.94 6.56
CA SER A 192 41.16 0.30 6.43
C SER A 192 41.18 1.02 7.78
N GLN A 193 40.63 2.23 7.86
CA GLN A 193 40.55 2.99 9.12
C GLN A 193 39.82 2.21 10.23
N LEU A 194 38.89 1.33 9.84
CA LEU A 194 38.13 0.48 10.76
C LEU A 194 38.93 -0.73 11.28
N SER A 195 40.10 -1.02 10.70
CA SER A 195 40.99 -2.10 11.15
C SER A 195 41.62 -1.83 12.52
N PHE A 196 41.55 -0.60 13.02
CA PHE A 196 42.16 -0.15 14.27
C PHE A 196 41.09 0.24 15.31
N ILE A 197 39.94 -0.44 15.29
CA ILE A 197 38.90 -0.34 16.31
C ILE A 197 38.82 -1.70 17.03
N PRO A 198 38.98 -1.77 18.37
CA PRO A 198 39.18 -3.04 19.10
C PRO A 198 38.09 -4.11 18.96
N ASP A 199 36.86 -3.73 18.57
CA ASP A 199 35.66 -4.58 18.76
C ASP A 199 34.96 -5.06 17.46
N LEU A 200 35.58 -4.90 16.29
CA LEU A 200 34.84 -4.79 15.01
C LEU A 200 34.76 -6.06 14.12
N GLY A 201 35.43 -7.17 14.46
CA GLY A 201 35.29 -8.44 13.71
C GLY A 201 35.69 -8.39 12.21
N SER A 202 35.43 -9.46 11.43
CA SER A 202 35.79 -9.54 9.99
C SER A 202 34.79 -8.79 9.08
N LYS A 203 35.31 -8.03 8.10
CA LYS A 203 34.68 -6.90 7.38
C LYS A 203 33.44 -7.20 6.49
N GLY A 204 32.47 -6.27 6.49
CA GLY A 204 31.65 -5.93 5.31
C GLY A 204 30.16 -5.62 5.54
N LEU A 205 29.49 -6.33 6.45
CA LEU A 205 28.05 -6.20 6.70
C LEU A 205 27.78 -6.15 8.20
N TRP A 206 26.99 -5.17 8.64
CA TRP A 206 26.59 -5.00 10.03
C TRP A 206 25.17 -5.45 10.23
N LEU A 207 24.97 -6.25 11.28
CA LEU A 207 23.65 -6.55 11.82
C LEU A 207 23.26 -5.42 12.76
N VAL A 208 22.12 -4.78 12.50
CA VAL A 208 21.51 -3.79 13.39
C VAL A 208 20.22 -4.37 13.93
N VAL A 209 20.04 -4.28 15.24
CA VAL A 209 18.80 -4.70 15.92
C VAL A 209 18.12 -3.44 16.45
N LYS A 210 16.84 -3.28 16.13
CA LYS A 210 15.97 -2.21 16.60
C LYS A 210 14.84 -2.81 17.42
N ASP A 211 13.98 -1.94 17.95
CA ASP A 211 12.83 -2.31 18.77
C ASP A 211 11.83 -3.22 18.04
N SER A 212 11.66 -3.08 16.72
CA SER A 212 10.60 -3.80 15.98
C SER A 212 11.08 -4.60 14.76
N PHE A 213 12.39 -4.60 14.50
CA PHE A 213 13.02 -5.28 13.36
C PHE A 213 14.53 -5.44 13.54
N LEU A 214 15.14 -6.26 12.69
CA LEU A 214 16.57 -6.29 12.46
C LEU A 214 16.89 -6.06 10.97
N LEU A 215 18.10 -5.59 10.68
CA LEU A 215 18.57 -5.40 9.31
C LEU A 215 20.04 -5.74 9.12
N TYR A 216 20.41 -6.00 7.87
CA TYR A 216 21.80 -5.98 7.42
C TYR A 216 22.06 -4.73 6.60
N MET A 217 23.17 -4.05 6.90
CA MET A 217 23.65 -2.92 6.11
C MET A 217 25.12 -3.06 5.75
N CYS A 218 25.46 -2.61 4.54
CA CYS A 218 26.84 -2.39 4.13
C CYS A 218 27.32 -1.07 4.73
N LEU A 219 28.37 -1.08 5.55
CA LEU A 219 28.90 0.18 6.11
C LEU A 219 29.55 1.08 5.06
N GLU A 220 30.17 0.48 4.04
CA GLU A 220 30.91 1.25 3.03
C GLU A 220 29.96 2.09 2.17
N THR A 221 28.77 1.56 1.89
CA THR A 221 27.79 2.21 1.01
C THR A 221 26.55 2.74 1.76
N GLY A 222 26.37 2.38 3.03
CA GLY A 222 25.12 2.59 3.78
C GLY A 222 23.95 1.72 3.30
N ALA A 223 24.12 0.90 2.26
CA ALA A 223 23.02 0.19 1.62
C ALA A 223 22.46 -0.92 2.53
N ILE A 224 21.14 -0.89 2.73
CA ILE A 224 20.40 -1.93 3.43
C ILE A 224 20.17 -3.10 2.48
N SER A 225 20.72 -4.27 2.81
CA SER A 225 20.63 -5.47 1.98
C SER A 225 19.47 -6.38 2.38
N PHE A 226 18.99 -6.26 3.62
CA PHE A 226 17.96 -7.12 4.19
C PHE A 226 17.31 -6.47 5.41
N VAL A 227 16.00 -6.65 5.54
CA VAL A 227 15.20 -6.26 6.71
C VAL A 227 14.33 -7.44 7.11
N GLN A 228 14.26 -7.74 8.41
CA GLN A 228 13.35 -8.72 8.98
C GLN A 228 12.60 -8.06 10.13
N LEU A 229 11.30 -7.82 9.90
CA LEU A 229 10.39 -7.29 10.89
C LEU A 229 10.08 -8.38 11.92
N PHE A 230 9.92 -7.99 13.19
CA PHE A 230 9.38 -8.89 14.21
C PHE A 230 7.94 -9.25 13.86
N ASP A 231 7.48 -10.46 14.12
CA ASP A 231 6.07 -10.85 13.90
C ASP A 231 5.66 -11.89 14.94
N PRO A 232 4.39 -12.33 15.01
CA PRO A 232 3.94 -13.32 16.00
C PRO A 232 4.67 -14.67 15.95
N GLY A 233 5.40 -14.96 14.87
CA GLY A 233 6.28 -16.13 14.75
C GLY A 233 7.71 -15.86 15.20
N PHE A 234 7.98 -14.74 15.88
CA PHE A 234 9.32 -14.36 16.30
C PHE A 234 9.87 -15.29 17.39
N GLU A 235 10.96 -16.00 17.07
CA GLU A 235 11.63 -16.90 18.02
C GLU A 235 13.15 -16.76 17.89
N VAL A 236 13.85 -16.83 19.03
CA VAL A 236 15.31 -16.80 19.08
C VAL A 236 15.83 -18.09 19.71
N GLN A 237 16.63 -18.84 18.97
CA GLN A 237 17.22 -20.10 19.40
C GLN A 237 18.75 -20.07 19.33
N VAL A 238 19.43 -20.77 20.24
CA VAL A 238 20.90 -20.83 20.29
C VAL A 238 21.41 -22.26 20.25
N GLY A 239 22.48 -22.47 19.50
CA GLY A 239 23.30 -23.67 19.58
C GLY A 239 23.17 -24.62 18.39
N LYS A 240 24.04 -25.64 18.38
CA LYS A 240 24.29 -26.48 17.20
C LYS A 240 23.07 -27.23 16.69
N ARG A 241 22.19 -27.70 17.57
CA ARG A 241 20.97 -28.43 17.18
C ARG A 241 20.01 -27.55 16.38
N SER A 242 19.90 -26.27 16.76
CA SER A 242 18.93 -25.34 16.16
C SER A 242 19.47 -24.61 14.93
N THR A 243 20.79 -24.43 14.83
CA THR A 243 21.43 -23.52 13.86
C THR A 243 22.31 -24.21 12.82
N GLU A 244 22.58 -25.50 13.00
CA GLU A 244 23.60 -26.27 12.25
C GLU A 244 25.02 -25.69 12.33
N ALA A 245 25.22 -24.60 13.09
CA ALA A 245 26.48 -23.94 13.32
C ALA A 245 27.03 -24.31 14.71
N ARG A 246 28.36 -24.44 14.84
CA ARG A 246 28.99 -24.77 16.13
C ARG A 246 28.60 -23.77 17.24
N HIS A 247 28.55 -22.49 16.88
CA HIS A 247 28.07 -21.39 17.72
C HIS A 247 27.20 -20.50 16.83
N GLY A 248 25.88 -20.60 16.94
CA GLY A 248 24.97 -19.80 16.15
C GLY A 248 23.73 -19.36 16.92
N VAL A 249 23.10 -18.32 16.40
CA VAL A 249 21.79 -17.80 16.82
C VAL A 249 20.85 -17.90 15.63
N ARG A 250 19.71 -18.54 15.81
CA ARG A 250 18.65 -18.62 14.81
C ARG A 250 17.53 -17.69 15.25
N ILE A 251 17.07 -16.85 14.32
CA ILE A 251 15.99 -15.91 14.51
C ILE A 251 14.92 -16.24 13.49
N ASP A 252 13.83 -16.80 13.97
CA ASP A 252 12.67 -17.14 13.15
C ASP A 252 11.65 -16.01 13.20
N THR A 253 10.93 -15.84 12.11
CA THR A 253 9.67 -15.11 11.99
C THR A 253 8.70 -16.03 11.25
N SER A 254 7.43 -15.62 11.11
CA SER A 254 6.39 -16.40 10.43
C SER A 254 6.73 -16.77 8.97
N HIS A 255 7.68 -16.06 8.38
CA HIS A 255 8.02 -16.13 6.97
C HIS A 255 9.50 -16.42 6.69
N ARG A 256 10.42 -16.18 7.63
CA ARG A 256 11.86 -16.29 7.40
C ARG A 256 12.62 -16.77 8.63
N SER A 257 13.70 -17.50 8.37
CA SER A 257 14.69 -17.89 9.37
C SER A 257 16.03 -17.26 9.02
N LEU A 258 16.62 -16.53 9.96
CA LEU A 258 17.96 -15.99 9.87
C LEU A 258 18.89 -16.75 10.81
N ILE A 259 20.03 -17.23 10.29
CA ILE A 259 21.05 -17.90 11.10
C ILE A 259 22.31 -17.04 11.15
N LEU A 260 22.59 -16.52 12.35
CA LEU A 260 23.82 -15.80 12.69
C LEU A 260 24.88 -16.81 13.14
N LYS A 261 26.04 -16.79 12.48
CA LYS A 261 27.21 -17.57 12.93
C LYS A 261 28.06 -16.70 13.83
N CYS A 262 28.33 -17.15 15.04
CA CYS A 262 29.12 -16.43 16.05
C CYS A 262 30.50 -17.08 16.24
N SER A 263 31.46 -16.29 16.71
CA SER A 263 32.82 -16.77 16.97
C SER A 263 32.91 -17.65 18.23
N SER A 264 32.00 -17.45 19.19
CA SER A 264 31.96 -18.21 20.44
C SER A 264 30.53 -18.44 20.92
N TYR A 265 30.34 -19.43 21.79
CA TYR A 265 29.05 -19.68 22.44
C TYR A 265 28.61 -18.51 23.33
N ARG A 266 29.55 -17.82 23.99
CA ARG A 266 29.26 -16.63 24.79
C ARG A 266 28.69 -15.51 23.93
N GLN A 267 29.29 -15.26 22.76
CA GLN A 267 28.79 -14.27 21.81
C GLN A 267 27.40 -14.65 21.26
N ALA A 268 27.17 -15.93 20.96
CA ALA A 268 25.86 -16.41 20.52
C ALA A 268 24.78 -16.19 21.60
N ARG A 269 25.09 -16.54 22.86
CA ARG A 269 24.17 -16.29 23.98
C ARG A 269 23.90 -14.81 24.21
N TRP A 270 24.92 -13.96 24.12
CA TRP A 270 24.77 -12.52 24.28
C TRP A 270 23.83 -11.95 23.21
N TRP A 271 24.10 -12.19 21.92
CA TRP A 271 23.21 -11.76 20.84
C TRP A 271 21.78 -12.25 21.03
N ALA A 272 21.60 -13.52 21.36
CA ALA A 272 20.28 -14.08 21.57
C ALA A 272 19.54 -13.40 22.73
N GLN A 273 20.24 -13.13 23.84
CA GLN A 273 19.69 -12.44 24.99
C GLN A 273 19.26 -11.01 24.63
N GLU A 274 20.14 -10.21 24.04
CA GLU A 274 19.85 -8.81 23.67
C GLU A 274 18.66 -8.71 22.70
N ILE A 275 18.62 -9.57 21.69
CA ILE A 275 17.53 -9.62 20.71
C ILE A 275 16.21 -10.01 21.40
N THR A 276 16.26 -10.99 22.30
CA THR A 276 15.08 -11.43 23.05
C THR A 276 14.57 -10.34 23.99
N GLU A 277 15.47 -9.66 24.71
CA GLU A 277 15.10 -8.57 25.62
C GLU A 277 14.49 -7.37 24.87
N LEU A 278 15.04 -7.00 23.71
CA LEU A 278 14.45 -5.96 22.86
C LEU A 278 13.07 -6.36 22.34
N ALA A 279 12.92 -7.60 21.86
CA ALA A 279 11.65 -8.11 21.35
C ALA A 279 10.58 -8.22 22.45
N GLN A 280 10.95 -8.62 23.67
CA GLN A 280 10.04 -8.74 24.81
C GLN A 280 9.74 -7.41 25.53
N GLY A 281 10.62 -6.42 25.39
CA GLY A 281 10.45 -5.07 25.90
C GLY A 281 9.82 -4.15 24.84
N PRO A 282 10.58 -3.22 24.23
CA PRO A 282 10.04 -2.28 23.24
C PRO A 282 9.35 -2.91 22.02
N GLY A 283 9.76 -4.11 21.62
CA GLY A 283 9.20 -4.83 20.48
C GLY A 283 7.95 -5.66 20.75
N ARG A 284 7.48 -5.69 22.00
CA ARG A 284 6.47 -6.64 22.47
C ARG A 284 5.18 -6.57 21.66
N ASP A 285 4.80 -5.36 21.23
CA ASP A 285 3.62 -5.12 20.40
C ASP A 285 3.64 -5.88 19.08
N PHE A 286 4.81 -6.33 18.62
CA PHE A 286 4.96 -6.90 17.28
C PHE A 286 5.31 -8.38 17.27
N ILE A 287 5.50 -9.01 18.44
CA ILE A 287 5.78 -10.46 18.55
C ILE A 287 4.60 -11.29 19.05
N GLN A 288 3.43 -10.67 19.19
CA GLN A 288 2.20 -11.35 19.58
C GLN A 288 1.02 -10.75 18.83
N LEU A 289 -0.08 -11.51 18.75
CA LEU A 289 -1.37 -10.99 18.31
C LEU A 289 -2.09 -10.34 19.50
N HIS A 290 -3.02 -9.44 19.20
CA HIS A 290 -3.75 -8.66 20.19
C HIS A 290 -5.26 -8.90 20.08
N ARG A 291 -6.06 -8.00 20.67
CA ARG A 291 -7.52 -8.05 20.58
C ARG A 291 -7.97 -8.25 19.12
N HIS A 292 -8.97 -9.12 18.93
CA HIS A 292 -9.46 -9.55 17.60
C HIS A 292 -8.44 -10.29 16.74
N GLU A 293 -7.36 -10.78 17.35
CA GLU A 293 -6.23 -11.41 16.65
C GLU A 293 -5.53 -10.45 15.66
N SER A 294 -5.58 -9.14 15.96
CA SER A 294 -4.86 -8.15 15.16
C SER A 294 -3.35 -8.17 15.43
N TYR A 295 -2.54 -7.87 14.41
CA TYR A 295 -1.11 -7.58 14.61
C TYR A 295 -0.84 -6.31 15.42
N ALA A 296 -1.83 -5.42 15.55
CA ALA A 296 -1.70 -4.14 16.24
C ALA A 296 -2.58 -4.11 17.51
N PRO A 297 -2.05 -3.64 18.65
CA PRO A 297 -2.85 -3.45 19.86
C PRO A 297 -3.77 -2.23 19.72
N PRO A 298 -4.83 -2.13 20.55
CA PRO A 298 -5.56 -0.88 20.72
C PRO A 298 -4.63 0.25 21.22
N ARG A 299 -4.78 1.45 20.66
CA ARG A 299 -4.00 2.66 20.98
C ARG A 299 -4.91 3.73 21.61
N PRO A 300 -4.94 3.85 22.95
CA PRO A 300 -5.71 4.89 23.63
C PRO A 300 -5.19 6.29 23.33
N GLY A 301 -6.04 7.31 23.51
CA GLY A 301 -5.63 8.71 23.39
C GLY A 301 -5.25 9.13 21.96
N THR A 302 -5.77 8.44 20.96
CA THR A 302 -5.50 8.71 19.55
C THR A 302 -6.42 9.83 19.05
N LEU A 303 -5.86 10.80 18.32
CA LEU A 303 -6.66 11.75 17.54
C LEU A 303 -7.10 11.13 16.22
N ALA A 304 -8.41 10.97 16.06
CA ALA A 304 -9.04 10.44 14.85
C ALA A 304 -10.09 11.43 14.31
N ARG A 305 -10.20 11.54 12.98
CA ARG A 305 -11.25 12.32 12.32
C ARG A 305 -11.86 11.51 11.19
N TRP A 306 -13.19 11.34 11.22
CA TRP A 306 -13.95 10.77 10.12
C TRP A 306 -14.19 11.79 9.01
N PHE A 307 -14.46 11.28 7.81
CA PHE A 307 -14.90 12.03 6.64
C PHE A 307 -16.05 11.28 5.97
N VAL A 308 -17.10 12.00 5.64
CA VAL A 308 -18.17 11.51 4.75
C VAL A 308 -17.97 12.18 3.39
N ASN A 309 -17.95 11.35 2.34
CA ASN A 309 -17.64 11.67 0.95
C ASN A 309 -16.17 12.11 0.69
N GLY A 310 -15.82 12.19 -0.60
CA GLY A 310 -14.46 12.46 -1.05
C GLY A 310 -13.99 13.91 -0.85
N ALA A 311 -14.88 14.90 -0.86
CA ALA A 311 -14.47 16.31 -0.85
C ALA A 311 -13.61 16.70 0.36
N GLY A 312 -14.09 16.38 1.58
CA GLY A 312 -13.36 16.67 2.80
C GLY A 312 -12.12 15.78 2.99
N TYR A 313 -12.21 14.51 2.58
CA TYR A 313 -11.12 13.55 2.68
C TYR A 313 -9.95 13.93 1.77
N PHE A 314 -10.20 14.18 0.48
CA PHE A 314 -9.16 14.54 -0.48
C PHE A 314 -8.53 15.90 -0.17
N ALA A 315 -9.30 16.88 0.29
CA ALA A 315 -8.75 18.15 0.74
C ALA A 315 -7.78 17.96 1.93
N ALA A 316 -8.14 17.12 2.91
CA ALA A 316 -7.27 16.82 4.05
C ALA A 316 -6.03 16.01 3.64
N VAL A 317 -6.16 15.08 2.69
CA VAL A 317 -5.03 14.36 2.08
C VAL A 317 -4.06 15.34 1.42
N ALA A 318 -4.57 16.29 0.63
CA ALA A 318 -3.75 17.32 -0.01
C ALA A 318 -2.98 18.15 1.03
N ASP A 319 -3.65 18.59 2.10
CA ASP A 319 -3.02 19.35 3.17
C ASP A 319 -1.94 18.55 3.92
N ALA A 320 -2.12 17.24 4.07
CA ALA A 320 -1.11 16.36 4.67
C ALA A 320 0.09 16.12 3.75
N ILE A 321 -0.13 15.89 2.45
CA ILE A 321 0.95 15.74 1.45
C ILE A 321 1.83 16.99 1.46
N LEU A 322 1.22 18.18 1.47
CA LEU A 322 1.96 19.45 1.48
C LEU A 322 2.90 19.57 2.68
N ARG A 323 2.52 19.00 3.83
CA ARG A 323 3.28 19.03 5.09
C ARG A 323 4.32 17.91 5.23
N ALA A 324 4.36 16.95 4.31
CA ALA A 324 5.30 15.83 4.38
C ALA A 324 6.75 16.31 4.36
N GLN A 325 7.61 15.68 5.16
CA GLN A 325 9.03 16.04 5.26
C GLN A 325 9.98 14.91 4.86
N GLU A 326 9.56 13.65 5.02
CA GLU A 326 10.42 12.49 4.84
C GLU A 326 9.82 11.46 3.89
N GLU A 327 8.59 10.99 4.18
CA GLU A 327 8.02 9.81 3.55
C GLU A 327 6.53 9.97 3.27
N ILE A 328 6.11 9.56 2.06
CA ILE A 328 4.70 9.38 1.72
C ILE A 328 4.53 7.93 1.24
N PHE A 329 3.67 7.17 1.92
CA PHE A 329 3.31 5.80 1.53
C PHE A 329 1.90 5.77 1.00
N ILE A 330 1.68 5.13 -0.15
CA ILE A 330 0.36 5.05 -0.79
C ILE A 330 0.06 3.62 -1.19
N THR A 331 -1.09 3.08 -0.77
CA THR A 331 -1.70 1.91 -1.39
C THR A 331 -3.04 2.29 -2.01
N ASP A 332 -3.28 1.81 -3.21
CA ASP A 332 -4.57 1.97 -3.88
C ASP A 332 -4.88 0.72 -4.72
N TRP A 333 -6.18 0.38 -4.77
CA TRP A 333 -6.68 -0.60 -5.72
C TRP A 333 -6.62 -0.01 -7.13
N TRP A 334 -6.94 1.28 -7.25
CA TRP A 334 -6.77 2.06 -8.46
C TRP A 334 -6.30 3.48 -8.09
N LEU A 335 -5.26 3.97 -8.76
CA LEU A 335 -4.77 5.35 -8.59
C LEU A 335 -4.78 6.06 -9.94
N SER A 336 -5.45 7.21 -9.99
CA SER A 336 -5.51 8.09 -11.15
C SER A 336 -4.58 9.28 -10.93
N PRO A 337 -3.42 9.36 -11.61
CA PRO A 337 -2.40 10.36 -11.28
C PRO A 337 -2.88 11.81 -11.41
N GLU A 338 -3.76 12.10 -12.36
CA GLU A 338 -4.17 13.46 -12.73
C GLU A 338 -5.44 13.95 -11.98
N ILE A 339 -5.87 13.25 -10.93
CA ILE A 339 -7.03 13.71 -10.14
C ILE A 339 -6.72 15.00 -9.39
N TYR A 340 -7.74 15.84 -9.27
CA TYR A 340 -7.71 17.01 -8.39
C TYR A 340 -8.27 16.69 -7.01
N LEU A 341 -7.46 16.97 -5.99
CA LEU A 341 -7.81 16.74 -4.58
C LEU A 341 -8.66 17.87 -3.99
N LYS A 342 -8.62 19.07 -4.59
CA LYS A 342 -9.46 20.24 -4.24
C LYS A 342 -10.10 20.81 -5.49
N ARG A 343 -11.35 21.29 -5.38
CA ARG A 343 -12.22 21.60 -6.52
C ARG A 343 -13.11 22.83 -6.28
N PRO A 344 -13.54 23.55 -7.34
CA PRO A 344 -13.14 23.38 -8.75
C PRO A 344 -11.64 23.69 -8.95
N ALA A 345 -11.03 23.08 -9.97
CA ALA A 345 -9.62 23.27 -10.27
C ALA A 345 -9.42 24.52 -11.14
N HIS A 346 -8.52 25.42 -10.76
CA HIS A 346 -8.16 26.62 -11.52
C HIS A 346 -6.71 26.64 -12.00
N SER A 347 -5.91 25.70 -11.51
CA SER A 347 -4.50 25.48 -11.82
C SER A 347 -4.15 24.03 -11.48
N ASP A 348 -2.93 23.63 -11.78
CA ASP A 348 -2.38 22.32 -11.45
C ASP A 348 -2.04 22.12 -9.95
N ASP A 349 -2.24 23.12 -9.09
CA ASP A 349 -1.67 23.14 -7.74
C ASP A 349 -2.13 22.00 -6.82
N TRP A 350 -3.36 21.52 -7.01
CA TRP A 350 -3.97 20.46 -6.19
C TRP A 350 -4.13 19.13 -6.95
N ARG A 351 -3.43 18.98 -8.08
CA ARG A 351 -3.40 17.74 -8.85
C ARG A 351 -2.42 16.76 -8.21
N LEU A 352 -2.83 15.51 -8.00
CA LEU A 352 -2.09 14.54 -7.18
C LEU A 352 -0.65 14.33 -7.67
N ASP A 353 -0.47 14.05 -8.95
CA ASP A 353 0.84 13.91 -9.61
C ASP A 353 1.74 15.13 -9.38
N ILE A 354 1.21 16.34 -9.55
CA ILE A 354 1.95 17.59 -9.37
C ILE A 354 2.35 17.80 -7.90
N MET A 355 1.45 17.51 -6.96
CA MET A 355 1.76 17.60 -5.53
C MET A 355 2.85 16.60 -5.14
N LEU A 356 2.76 15.34 -5.58
CA LEU A 356 3.77 14.33 -5.30
C LEU A 356 5.12 14.68 -5.93
N LYS A 357 5.12 15.24 -7.14
CA LYS A 357 6.33 15.75 -7.80
C LYS A 357 7.00 16.84 -6.97
N LYS A 358 6.25 17.89 -6.57
CA LYS A 358 6.78 18.99 -5.74
C LYS A 358 7.40 18.47 -4.45
N LYS A 359 6.72 17.56 -3.73
CA LYS A 359 7.28 16.95 -2.51
C LYS A 359 8.51 16.09 -2.77
N ALA A 360 8.53 15.35 -3.87
CA ALA A 360 9.68 14.55 -4.26
C ALA A 360 10.92 15.41 -4.58
N GLU A 361 10.72 16.57 -5.21
CA GLU A 361 11.75 17.60 -5.47
C GLU A 361 12.31 18.20 -4.17
N GLU A 362 11.47 18.32 -3.12
CA GLU A 362 11.89 18.72 -1.77
C GLU A 362 12.64 17.62 -0.99
N GLY A 363 12.80 16.43 -1.58
CA GLY A 363 13.54 15.30 -0.99
C GLY A 363 12.66 14.21 -0.36
N VAL A 364 11.34 14.39 -0.32
CA VAL A 364 10.40 13.39 0.24
C VAL A 364 10.43 12.12 -0.60
N GLN A 365 10.54 10.96 0.07
CA GLN A 365 10.48 9.66 -0.56
C GLN A 365 9.03 9.20 -0.70
N VAL A 366 8.56 9.01 -1.93
CA VAL A 366 7.19 8.57 -2.22
C VAL A 366 7.22 7.10 -2.65
N SER A 367 6.62 6.24 -1.85
CA SER A 367 6.52 4.80 -2.12
C SER A 367 5.06 4.42 -2.36
N VAL A 368 4.77 3.84 -3.53
CA VAL A 368 3.40 3.49 -3.94
C VAL A 368 3.30 1.99 -4.23
N LEU A 369 2.29 1.35 -3.67
CA LEU A 369 1.88 -0.03 -3.98
C LEU A 369 0.53 -0.02 -4.69
N LEU A 370 0.51 -0.41 -5.96
CA LEU A 370 -0.71 -0.54 -6.75
C LEU A 370 -1.10 -2.01 -6.91
N PHE A 371 -2.39 -2.28 -6.92
CA PHE A 371 -2.91 -3.54 -7.46
C PHE A 371 -2.53 -3.67 -8.94
N LYS A 372 -2.05 -4.86 -9.34
CA LYS A 372 -1.85 -5.23 -10.74
C LYS A 372 -3.04 -6.07 -11.18
N GLU A 373 -3.89 -5.46 -11.99
CA GLU A 373 -5.04 -6.07 -12.61
C GLU A 373 -4.67 -7.13 -13.66
N VAL A 374 -5.68 -7.95 -13.97
CA VAL A 374 -5.71 -8.73 -15.21
C VAL A 374 -6.28 -7.81 -16.29
N GLU A 375 -5.43 -7.27 -17.16
CA GLU A 375 -5.76 -6.19 -18.13
C GLU A 375 -6.98 -6.52 -19.03
N LEU A 376 -7.22 -7.81 -19.32
CA LEU A 376 -8.38 -8.26 -20.12
C LEU A 376 -9.72 -8.23 -19.36
N ALA A 377 -9.68 -8.15 -18.03
CA ALA A 377 -10.85 -8.27 -17.15
C ALA A 377 -11.16 -6.99 -16.37
N LEU A 378 -10.22 -6.04 -16.29
CA LEU A 378 -10.39 -4.82 -15.52
C LEU A 378 -9.63 -3.65 -16.16
N GLY A 379 -10.33 -2.52 -16.35
CA GLY A 379 -9.83 -1.36 -17.10
C GLY A 379 -9.04 -0.31 -16.31
N ILE A 380 -8.54 -0.61 -15.10
CA ILE A 380 -7.90 0.41 -14.23
C ILE A 380 -6.53 0.90 -14.73
N ASN A 381 -5.89 0.17 -15.64
CA ASN A 381 -4.60 0.50 -16.27
C ASN A 381 -3.50 0.91 -15.27
N SER A 382 -3.21 0.05 -14.28
CA SER A 382 -2.15 0.33 -13.30
C SER A 382 -0.77 0.49 -13.94
N GLY A 383 -0.61 -0.05 -15.16
CA GLY A 383 0.58 0.14 -16.00
C GLY A 383 0.81 1.62 -16.36
N TYR A 384 -0.25 2.32 -16.77
CA TYR A 384 -0.21 3.77 -17.00
C TYR A 384 0.12 4.53 -15.73
N SER A 385 -0.63 4.31 -14.64
CA SER A 385 -0.40 5.03 -13.37
C SER A 385 1.02 4.86 -12.85
N LYS A 386 1.58 3.64 -12.96
CA LYS A 386 2.99 3.38 -12.62
C LYS A 386 3.95 4.21 -13.47
N ARG A 387 3.76 4.25 -14.79
CA ARG A 387 4.67 4.99 -15.70
C ARG A 387 4.57 6.48 -15.45
N ALA A 388 3.35 7.02 -15.39
CA ALA A 388 3.10 8.43 -15.12
C ALA A 388 3.79 8.88 -13.83
N LEU A 389 3.56 8.19 -12.71
CA LEU A 389 4.16 8.53 -11.42
C LEU A 389 5.70 8.40 -11.39
N MET A 390 6.25 7.33 -11.96
CA MET A 390 7.71 7.10 -11.94
C MET A 390 8.49 8.05 -12.85
N LEU A 391 7.84 8.65 -13.86
CA LEU A 391 8.45 9.66 -14.74
C LEU A 391 8.57 11.04 -14.08
N LEU A 392 7.79 11.31 -13.02
CA LEU A 392 7.76 12.62 -12.37
C LEU A 392 9.09 12.97 -11.66
N HIS A 393 9.63 12.04 -10.86
CA HIS A 393 10.85 12.27 -10.09
C HIS A 393 11.51 10.96 -9.58
N PRO A 394 12.85 10.88 -9.47
CA PRO A 394 13.55 9.69 -8.95
C PRO A 394 13.17 9.27 -7.54
N ASN A 395 12.70 10.18 -6.67
CA ASN A 395 12.24 9.84 -5.31
C ASN A 395 10.85 9.17 -5.28
N ILE A 396 10.19 9.00 -6.43
CA ILE A 396 8.90 8.31 -6.54
C ILE A 396 9.13 6.88 -7.03
N LYS A 397 8.78 5.90 -6.21
CA LYS A 397 8.93 4.47 -6.51
C LYS A 397 7.59 3.76 -6.45
N VAL A 398 7.22 3.09 -7.54
CA VAL A 398 5.93 2.39 -7.66
C VAL A 398 6.15 0.90 -7.90
N MET A 399 5.61 0.05 -7.03
CA MET A 399 5.51 -1.39 -7.26
C MET A 399 4.05 -1.78 -7.54
N ARG A 400 3.88 -2.76 -8.44
CA ARG A 400 2.59 -3.40 -8.71
C ARG A 400 2.63 -4.87 -8.28
N HIS A 401 1.56 -5.38 -7.70
CA HIS A 401 1.40 -6.77 -7.28
C HIS A 401 -0.08 -7.17 -7.37
N PRO A 402 -0.43 -8.43 -7.69
CA PRO A 402 0.38 -9.64 -7.92
C PRO A 402 0.95 -9.76 -9.34
N ASP A 403 1.88 -10.69 -9.60
CA ASP A 403 2.23 -11.11 -10.98
C ASP A 403 1.62 -12.46 -11.37
N GLN A 404 1.32 -13.29 -10.38
CA GLN A 404 0.67 -14.57 -10.59
C GLN A 404 -0.81 -14.31 -10.87
N VAL A 405 -1.38 -15.09 -11.80
CA VAL A 405 -2.83 -15.03 -12.06
C VAL A 405 -3.55 -15.48 -10.79
N THR A 406 -4.34 -14.57 -10.22
CA THR A 406 -5.16 -14.79 -9.03
C THR A 406 -6.49 -14.07 -9.21
N LEU A 407 -7.50 -14.55 -8.48
CA LEU A 407 -8.83 -13.95 -8.45
C LEU A 407 -8.91 -12.78 -7.44
N TRP A 408 -7.88 -12.61 -6.62
CA TRP A 408 -7.85 -11.70 -5.48
C TRP A 408 -7.06 -10.43 -5.77
N ALA A 409 -7.42 -9.34 -5.10
CA ALA A 409 -6.83 -8.04 -5.29
C ALA A 409 -6.18 -7.49 -4.01
N HIS A 410 -5.38 -6.44 -4.20
CA HIS A 410 -5.04 -5.54 -3.10
C HIS A 410 -6.06 -4.43 -3.09
N HIS A 411 -6.88 -4.38 -2.06
CA HIS A 411 -8.09 -3.55 -2.05
C HIS A 411 -8.05 -2.45 -0.98
N GLU A 412 -7.03 -2.44 -0.13
CA GLU A 412 -6.82 -1.39 0.85
C GLU A 412 -6.45 -0.04 0.21
N LYS A 413 -7.05 1.03 0.74
CA LYS A 413 -6.72 2.42 0.40
C LYS A 413 -6.05 3.06 1.59
N LEU A 414 -4.78 3.45 1.42
CA LEU A 414 -3.96 3.96 2.52
C LEU A 414 -3.07 5.08 2.01
N LEU A 415 -3.04 6.20 2.72
CA LEU A 415 -2.00 7.22 2.57
C LEU A 415 -1.38 7.52 3.93
N VAL A 416 -0.07 7.37 4.07
CA VAL A 416 0.66 7.66 5.31
C VAL A 416 1.70 8.74 5.05
N VAL A 417 1.70 9.79 5.86
CA VAL A 417 2.70 10.86 5.84
C VAL A 417 3.60 10.73 7.08
N ASP A 418 4.91 10.65 6.81
CA ASP A 418 6.00 10.60 7.79
C ASP A 418 5.85 9.53 8.89
N GLN A 419 5.00 8.53 8.61
CA GLN A 419 4.57 7.45 9.51
C GLN A 419 3.87 7.94 10.80
N VAL A 420 3.26 9.13 10.78
CA VAL A 420 2.60 9.75 11.94
C VAL A 420 1.20 10.27 11.66
N VAL A 421 0.82 10.42 10.39
CA VAL A 421 -0.57 10.71 9.96
C VAL A 421 -0.95 9.69 8.91
N ALA A 422 -2.05 8.97 9.09
CA ALA A 422 -2.49 7.94 8.16
C ALA A 422 -3.97 8.06 7.86
N PHE A 423 -4.30 8.05 6.57
CA PHE A 423 -5.64 8.06 6.01
C PHE A 423 -5.99 6.66 5.50
N LEU A 424 -7.19 6.18 5.81
CA LEU A 424 -7.76 4.97 5.25
C LEU A 424 -9.28 5.09 5.09
N GLY A 425 -9.89 4.16 4.38
CA GLY A 425 -11.34 4.09 4.18
C GLY A 425 -11.70 3.37 2.89
N GLY A 426 -12.85 3.72 2.31
CA GLY A 426 -13.29 3.21 1.01
C GLY A 426 -12.78 4.04 -0.19
N LEU A 427 -12.22 5.22 0.05
CA LEU A 427 -11.83 6.18 -0.99
C LEU A 427 -10.44 5.88 -1.57
N ASP A 428 -10.39 5.36 -2.79
CA ASP A 428 -9.17 5.36 -3.61
C ASP A 428 -8.85 6.79 -4.08
N LEU A 429 -7.58 7.08 -4.31
CA LEU A 429 -7.15 8.27 -5.06
C LEU A 429 -7.40 8.06 -6.57
N ALA A 430 -8.67 8.00 -6.96
CA ALA A 430 -9.10 7.67 -8.32
C ALA A 430 -10.29 8.51 -8.83
N TYR A 431 -10.50 8.46 -10.14
CA TYR A 431 -11.64 9.10 -10.81
C TYR A 431 -13.00 8.66 -10.22
N GLY A 432 -13.95 9.59 -10.19
CA GLY A 432 -15.34 9.39 -9.77
C GLY A 432 -15.56 9.36 -8.25
N ARG A 433 -14.50 9.31 -7.42
CA ARG A 433 -14.62 9.20 -5.95
C ARG A 433 -14.91 10.51 -5.24
N TRP A 434 -14.57 11.64 -5.85
CA TRP A 434 -14.80 12.93 -5.24
C TRP A 434 -16.28 13.27 -5.37
N ASP A 435 -16.89 13.58 -4.25
CA ASP A 435 -18.25 14.09 -4.16
C ASP A 435 -18.41 14.85 -2.84
N ASP A 436 -19.47 15.63 -2.75
CA ASP A 436 -19.85 16.35 -1.55
C ASP A 436 -21.30 16.00 -1.15
N LEU A 437 -21.88 16.71 -0.19
CA LEU A 437 -23.25 16.42 0.28
C LEU A 437 -24.33 16.80 -0.74
N HIS A 438 -24.00 17.52 -1.82
CA HIS A 438 -24.97 17.90 -2.84
C HIS A 438 -25.25 16.77 -3.83
N TYR A 439 -24.35 15.78 -3.95
CA TYR A 439 -24.51 14.61 -4.82
C TYR A 439 -24.99 14.98 -6.23
N ARG A 440 -24.33 15.98 -6.85
CA ARG A 440 -24.79 16.57 -8.13
C ARG A 440 -24.80 15.52 -9.24
N LEU A 441 -25.88 15.51 -10.02
CA LEU A 441 -26.03 14.65 -11.20
C LEU A 441 -25.44 15.27 -12.48
N THR A 442 -25.27 16.59 -12.50
CA THR A 442 -24.81 17.34 -13.67
C THR A 442 -23.64 18.24 -13.32
N ASP A 443 -22.80 18.52 -14.32
CA ASP A 443 -21.62 19.37 -14.21
C ASP A 443 -21.34 19.99 -15.59
N LEU A 444 -22.14 21.01 -15.95
CA LEU A 444 -22.15 21.63 -17.28
C LEU A 444 -21.44 23.00 -17.31
N GLY A 445 -21.13 23.59 -16.14
CA GLY A 445 -20.74 24.99 -16.02
C GLY A 445 -21.91 25.96 -16.28
N ASP A 446 -21.73 27.25 -15.98
CA ASP A 446 -22.71 28.29 -16.34
C ASP A 446 -22.66 28.57 -17.84
N SER A 447 -23.80 28.42 -18.51
CA SER A 447 -23.98 28.69 -19.94
C SER A 447 -24.03 30.19 -20.30
N SER A 448 -23.79 31.09 -19.33
CA SER A 448 -23.88 32.54 -19.52
C SER A 448 -22.63 33.20 -20.12
N GLU A 449 -21.54 32.46 -20.37
CA GLU A 449 -20.36 32.96 -21.09
C GLU A 449 -20.07 32.11 -22.33
N SER A 450 -20.98 32.11 -23.30
CA SER A 450 -20.71 31.59 -24.65
C SER A 450 -19.78 32.53 -25.43
N THR A 451 -18.50 32.63 -25.03
CA THR A 451 -17.45 33.04 -25.97
C THR A 451 -16.87 31.78 -26.58
N ALA A 452 -17.34 31.46 -27.80
CA ALA A 452 -16.80 30.38 -28.61
C ALA A 452 -15.25 30.43 -28.63
N PRO A 453 -14.54 29.32 -28.34
CA PRO A 453 -13.09 29.28 -28.51
C PRO A 453 -12.77 29.49 -29.98
N LYS A 454 -11.97 30.52 -30.30
CA LYS A 454 -11.34 30.61 -31.63
C LYS A 454 -10.43 29.40 -31.80
N PRO A 455 -10.37 28.79 -33.01
CA PRO A 455 -9.49 27.65 -33.24
C PRO A 455 -8.03 28.05 -32.97
N PRO A 456 -7.23 27.18 -32.32
CA PRO A 456 -5.84 27.47 -32.05
C PRO A 456 -5.08 27.62 -33.37
N THR A 457 -4.41 28.76 -33.52
CA THR A 457 -3.36 28.94 -34.52
C THR A 457 -2.25 27.93 -34.22
N SER A 458 -1.92 27.12 -35.23
CA SER A 458 -0.88 26.10 -35.19
C SER A 458 0.48 26.67 -34.77
N SER A 459 0.92 26.39 -33.55
CA SER A 459 2.35 26.45 -33.18
C SER A 459 2.67 25.63 -31.92
N SER A 460 3.69 24.78 -32.09
CA SER A 460 4.53 24.03 -31.14
C SER A 460 4.01 22.78 -30.42
N ASP A 461 4.72 21.69 -30.68
CA ASP A 461 4.68 20.37 -30.05
C ASP A 461 5.15 20.40 -28.56
N SER A 462 4.28 20.80 -27.65
CA SER A 462 4.36 20.43 -26.23
C SER A 462 3.03 19.84 -25.77
N ALA A 463 3.09 18.77 -24.98
CA ALA A 463 1.93 18.12 -24.39
C ALA A 463 1.32 19.03 -23.30
N ASP A 464 0.60 20.06 -23.72
CA ASP A 464 0.14 21.13 -22.83
C ASP A 464 -1.12 20.70 -22.05
N THR A 465 -1.04 20.86 -20.74
CA THR A 465 -2.18 20.82 -19.82
C THR A 465 -3.22 21.88 -20.23
N PRO A 466 -4.53 21.57 -20.23
CA PRO A 466 -5.55 22.55 -20.59
C PRO A 466 -5.50 23.77 -19.64
N ASP A 467 -5.72 24.98 -20.17
CA ASP A 467 -5.86 26.19 -19.35
C ASP A 467 -7.17 26.11 -18.54
N LEU A 468 -7.03 26.05 -17.20
CA LEU A 468 -8.14 25.91 -16.26
C LEU A 468 -8.48 27.21 -15.52
N SER A 469 -7.88 28.34 -15.88
CA SER A 469 -8.04 29.61 -15.15
C SER A 469 -9.51 30.03 -14.92
N HIS A 470 -10.39 29.72 -15.89
CA HIS A 470 -11.83 30.00 -15.83
C HIS A 470 -12.69 28.73 -15.68
N ASN A 471 -12.10 27.58 -15.34
CA ASN A 471 -12.84 26.34 -15.18
C ASN A 471 -13.87 26.44 -14.04
N GLN A 472 -15.09 25.98 -14.32
CA GLN A 472 -16.19 25.88 -13.36
C GLN A 472 -16.58 24.43 -13.07
N LEU A 473 -16.07 23.48 -13.84
CA LEU A 473 -16.39 22.06 -13.72
C LEU A 473 -15.75 21.47 -12.47
N PHE A 474 -16.53 20.66 -11.77
CA PHE A 474 -16.06 19.91 -10.61
C PHE A 474 -15.43 18.57 -10.99
N TRP A 475 -15.86 17.94 -12.08
CA TRP A 475 -15.32 16.65 -12.53
C TRP A 475 -14.79 16.83 -13.95
N LEU A 476 -13.48 16.97 -14.13
CA LEU A 476 -12.88 17.16 -15.45
C LEU A 476 -12.66 15.82 -16.17
N GLY A 477 -13.02 15.75 -17.46
CA GLY A 477 -12.75 14.59 -18.32
C GLY A 477 -13.22 13.26 -17.73
N LYS A 478 -12.29 12.32 -17.55
CA LYS A 478 -12.54 10.96 -17.04
C LYS A 478 -13.07 10.91 -15.60
N ASP A 479 -13.01 12.01 -14.88
CA ASP A 479 -13.57 12.12 -13.54
C ASP A 479 -15.11 12.21 -13.55
N TYR A 480 -15.71 12.74 -14.63
CA TYR A 480 -17.16 12.72 -14.82
C TYR A 480 -17.56 11.35 -15.36
N SER A 481 -18.25 10.56 -14.55
CA SER A 481 -18.44 9.14 -14.81
C SER A 481 -19.77 8.61 -14.27
N ASN A 482 -20.30 7.59 -14.94
CA ASN A 482 -21.39 6.76 -14.47
C ASN A 482 -21.02 5.30 -14.74
N LEU A 483 -20.64 4.59 -13.68
CA LEU A 483 -20.08 3.24 -13.76
C LEU A 483 -21.10 2.13 -14.06
N ILE A 484 -22.39 2.43 -14.09
CA ILE A 484 -23.40 1.50 -14.60
C ILE A 484 -23.59 1.71 -16.11
N THR A 485 -23.55 2.97 -16.55
CA THR A 485 -23.69 3.33 -17.97
C THR A 485 -22.51 2.86 -18.80
N LYS A 486 -21.28 3.11 -18.33
CA LYS A 486 -20.06 2.83 -19.11
C LYS A 486 -18.83 2.77 -18.21
N ASP A 487 -17.99 1.75 -18.39
CA ASP A 487 -16.69 1.67 -17.75
C ASP A 487 -15.68 2.65 -18.35
N TRP A 488 -14.68 3.01 -17.55
CA TRP A 488 -13.61 3.92 -17.96
C TRP A 488 -12.80 3.36 -19.13
N VAL A 489 -12.48 4.24 -20.08
CA VAL A 489 -11.66 3.93 -21.26
C VAL A 489 -10.57 4.98 -21.47
N GLN A 490 -9.48 4.58 -22.14
CA GLN A 490 -8.39 5.48 -22.56
C GLN A 490 -7.86 6.36 -21.42
N LEU A 491 -7.55 5.75 -20.26
CA LEU A 491 -7.14 6.49 -19.05
C LEU A 491 -5.88 7.35 -19.23
N ASP A 492 -5.13 7.15 -20.31
CA ASP A 492 -4.01 7.98 -20.77
C ASP A 492 -4.42 9.35 -21.32
N ARG A 493 -5.72 9.58 -21.53
CA ARG A 493 -6.33 10.86 -21.92
C ARG A 493 -7.25 11.36 -20.80
N PRO A 494 -6.71 11.98 -19.74
CA PRO A 494 -7.43 12.22 -18.50
C PRO A 494 -8.50 13.33 -18.60
N PHE A 495 -8.27 14.32 -19.46
CA PHE A 495 -9.13 15.51 -19.59
C PHE A 495 -10.16 15.41 -20.73
N GLU A 496 -10.23 14.27 -21.43
CA GLU A 496 -11.27 13.99 -22.41
C GLU A 496 -12.47 13.33 -21.73
N ASP A 497 -13.69 13.76 -22.05
CA ASP A 497 -14.90 13.06 -21.61
C ASP A 497 -15.06 11.74 -22.37
N PHE A 498 -15.65 10.74 -21.71
CA PHE A 498 -15.95 9.43 -22.32
C PHE A 498 -17.44 9.07 -22.32
N ILE A 499 -18.25 9.90 -21.64
CA ILE A 499 -19.70 9.94 -21.65
C ILE A 499 -20.13 11.39 -21.91
N ASP A 500 -21.27 11.57 -22.56
CA ASP A 500 -21.78 12.90 -22.93
C ASP A 500 -22.48 13.55 -21.73
N ARG A 501 -21.94 14.67 -21.24
CA ARG A 501 -22.46 15.40 -20.08
C ARG A 501 -23.84 16.01 -20.31
N GLU A 502 -24.17 16.38 -21.55
CA GLU A 502 -25.44 17.04 -21.86
C GLU A 502 -26.62 16.08 -21.82
N THR A 503 -26.35 14.77 -21.90
CA THR A 503 -27.38 13.71 -21.98
C THR A 503 -27.26 12.65 -20.88
N THR A 504 -26.08 12.44 -20.32
CA THR A 504 -25.82 11.38 -19.34
C THR A 504 -25.46 11.99 -17.97
N PRO A 505 -26.31 11.82 -16.93
CA PRO A 505 -25.95 12.26 -15.59
C PRO A 505 -24.81 11.41 -15.04
N ARG A 506 -23.89 12.04 -14.30
CA ARG A 506 -22.90 11.29 -13.52
C ARG A 506 -23.57 10.53 -12.39
N MET A 507 -22.91 9.49 -11.90
CA MET A 507 -23.37 8.72 -10.75
C MET A 507 -22.71 9.24 -9.47
N PRO A 508 -23.48 9.75 -8.48
CA PRO A 508 -22.91 10.23 -7.24
C PRO A 508 -22.17 9.15 -6.44
N TRP A 509 -21.14 9.55 -5.72
CA TRP A 509 -20.28 8.66 -4.95
C TRP A 509 -20.31 9.01 -3.47
N ARG A 510 -20.94 8.14 -2.67
CA ARG A 510 -20.95 8.25 -1.21
C ARG A 510 -19.96 7.27 -0.62
N ASP A 511 -19.10 7.77 0.25
CA ASP A 511 -18.05 6.96 0.88
C ASP A 511 -17.71 7.48 2.28
N VAL A 512 -16.90 6.72 3.01
CA VAL A 512 -16.38 7.09 4.33
C VAL A 512 -14.87 6.88 4.38
N GLY A 513 -14.18 7.92 4.83
CA GLY A 513 -12.75 7.91 5.14
C GLY A 513 -12.49 8.26 6.59
N VAL A 514 -11.27 8.01 7.05
CA VAL A 514 -10.81 8.41 8.38
C VAL A 514 -9.31 8.71 8.35
N VAL A 515 -8.90 9.69 9.15
CA VAL A 515 -7.49 9.94 9.44
C VAL A 515 -7.20 9.69 10.91
N VAL A 516 -6.05 9.08 11.19
CA VAL A 516 -5.55 8.79 12.54
C VAL A 516 -4.13 9.30 12.69
N HIS A 517 -3.78 9.73 13.91
CA HIS A 517 -2.46 10.29 14.21
C HIS A 517 -1.69 9.41 15.20
N GLY A 518 -0.37 9.45 15.11
CA GLY A 518 0.53 8.86 16.10
C GLY A 518 0.60 7.33 16.06
N PRO A 519 0.43 6.61 17.18
CA PRO A 519 0.66 5.17 17.23
C PRO A 519 -0.12 4.34 16.19
N PRO A 520 -1.42 4.57 15.93
CA PRO A 520 -2.13 3.86 14.85
C PRO A 520 -1.59 4.16 13.45
N ALA A 521 -1.11 5.39 13.21
CA ALA A 521 -0.48 5.73 11.94
C ALA A 521 0.84 4.97 11.74
N ARG A 522 1.59 4.71 12.82
CA ARG A 522 2.77 3.82 12.81
C ARG A 522 2.39 2.38 12.53
N ASP A 523 1.31 1.90 13.14
CA ASP A 523 0.82 0.54 12.91
C ASP A 523 0.43 0.36 11.42
N LEU A 524 -0.27 1.33 10.83
CA LEU A 524 -0.61 1.35 9.40
C LEU A 524 0.64 1.45 8.49
N ALA A 525 1.61 2.31 8.84
CA ALA A 525 2.89 2.40 8.15
C ALA A 525 3.62 1.04 8.16
N ARG A 526 3.58 0.34 9.29
CA ARG A 526 4.18 -0.99 9.44
C ARG A 526 3.54 -2.02 8.52
N HIS A 527 2.21 -1.98 8.34
CA HIS A 527 1.53 -2.81 7.34
C HIS A 527 2.07 -2.50 5.93
N PHE A 528 2.17 -1.22 5.55
CA PHE A 528 2.72 -0.81 4.26
C PHE A 528 4.15 -1.34 4.07
N ILE A 529 5.01 -1.13 5.06
CA ILE A 529 6.42 -1.54 5.04
C ILE A 529 6.56 -3.07 4.91
N GLN A 530 5.72 -3.82 5.62
CA GLN A 530 5.68 -5.28 5.51
C GLN A 530 5.36 -5.70 4.08
N ARG A 531 4.29 -5.15 3.48
CA ARG A 531 3.90 -5.45 2.10
C ARG A 531 4.96 -5.00 1.10
N TRP A 532 5.52 -3.81 1.25
CA TRP A 532 6.58 -3.28 0.40
C TRP A 532 7.81 -4.21 0.39
N ASN A 533 8.34 -4.54 1.58
CA ASN A 533 9.50 -5.40 1.71
C ASN A 533 9.22 -6.83 1.23
N PHE A 534 7.99 -7.33 1.41
CA PHE A 534 7.54 -8.59 0.84
C PHE A 534 7.54 -8.54 -0.69
N THR A 535 6.84 -7.59 -1.32
CA THR A 535 6.76 -7.42 -2.78
C THR A 535 8.12 -7.15 -3.41
N LYS A 536 9.03 -6.45 -2.72
CA LYS A 536 10.42 -6.26 -3.15
C LYS A 536 11.10 -7.60 -3.44
N THR A 537 10.73 -8.66 -2.71
CA THR A 537 11.35 -9.98 -2.80
C THR A 537 10.65 -10.93 -3.79
N THR A 538 9.44 -10.59 -4.24
CA THR A 538 8.68 -11.45 -5.18
C THR A 538 9.15 -11.33 -6.63
N LYS A 539 9.74 -10.19 -7.04
CA LYS A 539 10.15 -9.93 -8.43
C LYS A 539 11.62 -9.53 -8.54
N ALA A 540 12.34 -10.07 -9.52
CA ALA A 540 13.75 -9.74 -9.76
C ALA A 540 13.97 -8.23 -9.97
N LYS A 541 13.09 -7.56 -10.74
CA LYS A 541 13.13 -6.10 -10.99
C LYS A 541 13.12 -5.28 -9.71
N TYR A 542 12.40 -5.71 -8.68
CA TYR A 542 12.26 -4.97 -7.42
C TYR A 542 13.38 -5.29 -6.42
N LYS A 543 14.11 -6.40 -6.59
CA LYS A 543 15.24 -6.74 -5.72
C LYS A 543 16.40 -5.76 -5.82
N THR A 544 16.49 -4.98 -6.89
CA THR A 544 17.56 -3.98 -7.10
C THR A 544 17.54 -2.88 -6.03
N PRO A 545 18.67 -2.18 -5.80
CA PRO A 545 18.73 -1.05 -4.87
C PRO A 545 17.81 0.13 -5.24
N MET A 546 17.33 0.19 -6.49
CA MET A 546 16.38 1.23 -6.95
C MET A 546 15.09 1.26 -6.12
N TYR A 547 14.65 0.11 -5.60
CA TYR A 547 13.53 0.03 -4.67
C TYR A 547 14.12 -0.22 -3.27
N PRO A 548 14.25 0.80 -2.41
CA PRO A 548 14.88 0.62 -1.10
C PRO A 548 14.05 -0.32 -0.22
N TYR A 549 14.67 -0.98 0.77
CA TYR A 549 13.91 -1.53 1.87
C TYR A 549 13.39 -0.38 2.73
N LEU A 550 12.14 -0.49 3.19
CA LEU A 550 11.57 0.48 4.12
C LEU A 550 11.66 -0.02 5.55
N LEU A 551 11.75 0.92 6.49
CA LEU A 551 11.93 0.65 7.92
C LEU A 551 10.83 1.35 8.73
N PRO A 552 10.22 0.69 9.72
CA PRO A 552 9.32 1.37 10.63
C PRO A 552 10.14 2.29 11.55
N LYS A 553 9.73 3.55 11.74
CA LYS A 553 10.32 4.33 12.83
C LYS A 553 9.73 3.87 14.18
N SER A 554 10.50 4.08 15.25
CA SER A 554 10.18 3.56 16.58
C SER A 554 8.81 4.03 17.08
N ILE A 555 8.10 3.12 17.76
CA ILE A 555 6.83 3.46 18.41
C ILE A 555 7.01 4.52 19.51
N SER A 556 8.21 4.63 20.09
CA SER A 556 8.55 5.62 21.12
C SER A 556 8.44 7.07 20.65
N THR A 557 8.58 7.33 19.36
CA THR A 557 8.43 8.68 18.77
C THR A 557 7.07 8.89 18.11
N ALA A 558 6.14 7.94 18.21
CA ALA A 558 4.85 8.00 17.55
C ALA A 558 4.01 9.22 17.98
N ASN A 559 4.11 9.63 19.25
CA ASN A 559 3.37 10.78 19.77
C ASN A 559 4.01 12.14 19.43
N GLN A 560 5.18 12.15 18.79
CA GLN A 560 5.84 13.37 18.34
C GLN A 560 5.25 13.76 16.98
N LEU A 561 4.13 14.49 17.02
CA LEU A 561 3.39 14.88 15.83
C LEU A 561 3.93 16.23 15.30
N PRO A 562 4.63 16.27 14.14
CA PRO A 562 5.12 17.52 13.57
C PRO A 562 3.97 18.41 13.07
N PHE A 563 2.83 17.81 12.76
CA PHE A 563 1.58 18.50 12.46
C PHE A 563 0.38 17.63 12.86
N VAL A 564 -0.77 18.26 13.01
CA VAL A 564 -2.06 17.61 13.27
C VAL A 564 -3.09 18.19 12.33
N LEU A 565 -3.98 17.36 11.79
CA LEU A 565 -5.09 17.84 11.00
C LEU A 565 -6.23 18.32 11.90
N PRO A 566 -6.90 19.44 11.55
CA PRO A 566 -7.98 19.98 12.37
C PRO A 566 -9.17 19.01 12.43
N GLY A 567 -9.96 19.09 13.52
CA GLY A 567 -11.18 18.30 13.70
C GLY A 567 -10.96 16.88 14.22
N GLY A 568 -9.77 16.55 14.72
CA GLY A 568 -9.51 15.28 15.40
C GLY A 568 -10.20 15.19 16.76
N GLN A 569 -10.78 14.03 17.06
CA GLN A 569 -11.39 13.69 18.34
C GLN A 569 -10.56 12.60 19.02
N CYS A 570 -10.49 12.63 20.34
CA CYS A 570 -9.72 11.67 21.13
C CYS A 570 -10.51 10.37 21.32
N ALA A 571 -9.94 9.24 20.88
CA ALA A 571 -10.54 7.92 21.00
C ALA A 571 -9.47 6.84 21.21
N THR A 572 -9.90 5.62 21.54
CA THR A 572 -9.05 4.43 21.43
C THR A 572 -9.19 3.87 20.02
N VAL A 573 -8.08 3.72 19.30
CA VAL A 573 -8.08 3.23 17.92
C VAL A 573 -7.26 1.95 17.82
N GLN A 574 -7.82 0.93 17.18
CA GLN A 574 -7.11 -0.31 16.87
C GLN A 574 -7.11 -0.54 15.36
N VAL A 575 -5.93 -0.75 14.78
CA VAL A 575 -5.79 -1.14 13.37
C VAL A 575 -6.14 -2.62 13.21
N LEU A 576 -6.88 -2.94 12.16
CA LEU A 576 -7.31 -4.28 11.76
C LEU A 576 -6.97 -4.49 10.28
N ARG A 577 -6.78 -5.75 9.88
CA ARG A 577 -6.51 -6.09 8.47
C ARG A 577 -7.01 -7.47 8.07
N SER A 578 -7.18 -7.64 6.77
CA SER A 578 -7.26 -8.93 6.09
C SER A 578 -6.01 -9.10 5.26
N VAL A 579 -5.19 -10.12 5.54
CA VAL A 579 -4.01 -10.45 4.72
C VAL A 579 -3.77 -11.94 4.70
N ASP A 580 -3.18 -12.44 3.62
CA ASP A 580 -2.68 -13.81 3.46
C ASP A 580 -1.21 -13.85 3.05
N ARG A 581 -0.62 -15.06 3.10
CA ARG A 581 0.72 -15.36 2.59
C ARG A 581 0.96 -14.82 1.19
N TRP A 582 -0.02 -14.88 0.29
CA TRP A 582 0.13 -14.34 -1.06
C TRP A 582 0.29 -12.81 -1.08
N SER A 583 -0.32 -12.12 -0.11
CA SER A 583 -0.42 -10.65 -0.08
C SER A 583 0.63 -9.95 0.79
N ALA A 584 1.03 -10.56 1.91
CA ALA A 584 1.92 -9.95 2.92
C ALA A 584 2.85 -10.97 3.62
N GLY A 585 2.85 -12.23 3.21
CA GLY A 585 3.66 -13.29 3.83
C GLY A 585 3.15 -13.79 5.19
N THR A 586 1.96 -13.40 5.64
CA THR A 586 1.31 -13.87 6.88
C THR A 586 -0.21 -13.92 6.72
N LEU A 587 -0.92 -14.65 7.59
CA LEU A 587 -2.39 -14.75 7.56
C LEU A 587 -3.01 -13.98 8.73
N GLU A 588 -4.01 -13.15 8.44
CA GLU A 588 -4.80 -12.43 9.43
C GLU A 588 -6.21 -12.11 8.89
N ALA A 589 -7.23 -12.20 9.75
CA ALA A 589 -8.62 -11.85 9.45
C ALA A 589 -9.24 -11.01 10.59
N SER A 590 -8.46 -10.08 11.14
CA SER A 590 -8.83 -9.32 12.33
C SER A 590 -9.98 -8.34 12.10
N ILE A 591 -10.22 -7.94 10.84
CA ILE A 591 -11.42 -7.16 10.46
C ILE A 591 -12.69 -7.96 10.74
N LEU A 592 -12.78 -9.21 10.26
CA LEU A 592 -13.94 -10.07 10.50
C LEU A 592 -14.16 -10.26 11.99
N ASN A 593 -13.10 -10.56 12.75
CA ASN A 593 -13.17 -10.72 14.19
C ASN A 593 -13.69 -9.44 14.89
N GLY A 594 -13.27 -8.26 14.44
CA GLY A 594 -13.75 -6.97 14.92
C GLY A 594 -15.24 -6.73 14.63
N TYR A 595 -15.70 -7.04 13.41
CA TYR A 595 -17.12 -6.97 13.02
C TYR A 595 -17.99 -7.89 13.90
N LEU A 596 -17.64 -9.18 13.99
CA LEU A 596 -18.43 -10.16 14.74
C LEU A 596 -18.50 -9.79 16.23
N HIS A 597 -17.39 -9.34 16.82
CA HIS A 597 -17.38 -8.89 18.22
C HIS A 597 -18.26 -7.66 18.43
N THR A 598 -18.14 -6.65 17.56
CA THR A 598 -18.89 -5.39 17.70
C THR A 598 -20.41 -5.62 17.60
N ILE A 599 -20.84 -6.49 16.67
CA ILE A 599 -22.25 -6.87 16.52
C ILE A 599 -22.74 -7.61 17.76
N ARG A 600 -21.99 -8.61 18.23
CA ARG A 600 -22.39 -9.43 19.37
C ARG A 600 -22.53 -8.63 20.67
N GLU A 601 -21.62 -7.69 20.89
CA GLU A 601 -21.57 -6.85 22.09
C GLU A 601 -22.43 -5.58 22.00
N SER A 602 -23.06 -5.30 20.85
CA SER A 602 -23.96 -4.16 20.71
C SER A 602 -25.16 -4.27 21.66
N GLN A 603 -25.70 -3.15 22.14
CA GLN A 603 -26.80 -3.11 23.11
C GLN A 603 -28.09 -2.50 22.56
N HIS A 604 -27.98 -1.53 21.66
CA HIS A 604 -29.09 -0.68 21.24
C HIS A 604 -29.28 -0.66 19.73
N PHE A 605 -28.23 -0.45 18.94
CA PHE A 605 -28.39 -0.45 17.49
C PHE A 605 -27.10 -0.69 16.71
N LEU A 606 -27.30 -1.03 15.44
CA LEU A 606 -26.27 -1.07 14.42
C LEU A 606 -26.67 -0.15 13.27
N TYR A 607 -25.76 0.70 12.82
CA TYR A 607 -25.86 1.40 11.55
C TYR A 607 -24.75 0.91 10.62
N ILE A 608 -25.13 0.29 9.52
CA ILE A 608 -24.22 -0.36 8.57
C ILE A 608 -24.39 0.33 7.22
N GLU A 609 -23.28 0.82 6.68
CA GLU A 609 -23.22 1.39 5.35
C GLU A 609 -22.13 0.66 4.58
N ASN A 610 -22.53 -0.15 3.60
CA ASN A 610 -21.60 -1.05 2.90
C ASN A 610 -21.93 -1.19 1.41
N GLN A 611 -20.89 -1.26 0.57
CA GLN A 611 -21.04 -1.54 -0.86
C GLN A 611 -21.65 -2.91 -1.14
N PHE A 612 -21.30 -3.93 -0.33
CA PHE A 612 -21.82 -5.29 -0.48
C PHE A 612 -22.37 -5.80 0.85
N PHE A 613 -23.34 -6.72 0.76
CA PHE A 613 -23.91 -7.40 1.91
C PHE A 613 -24.15 -8.87 1.59
N ILE A 614 -23.05 -9.61 1.46
CA ILE A 614 -23.00 -11.03 1.13
C ILE A 614 -22.50 -11.79 2.35
N SER A 615 -23.41 -12.49 3.02
CA SER A 615 -23.14 -13.17 4.29
C SER A 615 -24.13 -14.33 4.51
N CYS A 616 -24.34 -14.71 5.77
CA CYS A 616 -25.14 -15.86 6.20
C CYS A 616 -24.56 -17.17 5.66
N SER A 617 -23.66 -17.75 6.46
CA SER A 617 -22.86 -18.88 6.03
C SER A 617 -23.69 -20.14 5.80
N ASP A 618 -23.42 -20.84 4.70
CA ASP A 618 -23.87 -22.22 4.46
C ASP A 618 -22.72 -23.25 4.64
N GLY A 619 -21.55 -22.79 5.08
CA GLY A 619 -20.34 -23.59 5.22
C GLY A 619 -19.73 -24.08 3.90
N ARG A 620 -20.19 -23.58 2.75
CA ARG A 620 -19.72 -24.01 1.42
C ARG A 620 -19.41 -22.84 0.49
N THR A 621 -20.42 -22.06 0.13
CA THR A 621 -20.32 -20.98 -0.86
C THR A 621 -20.12 -19.63 -0.20
N VAL A 622 -20.79 -19.39 0.92
CA VAL A 622 -20.58 -18.19 1.75
C VAL A 622 -20.16 -18.64 3.15
N LEU A 623 -19.09 -18.05 3.68
CA LEU A 623 -18.39 -18.53 4.87
C LEU A 623 -18.39 -17.54 6.03
N ASN A 624 -18.37 -16.22 5.75
CA ASN A 624 -18.39 -15.20 6.78
C ASN A 624 -19.73 -15.20 7.55
N LYS A 625 -19.69 -14.84 8.83
CA LYS A 625 -20.81 -14.94 9.78
C LYS A 625 -21.41 -13.61 10.21
N VAL A 626 -21.17 -12.53 9.45
CA VAL A 626 -21.66 -11.19 9.81
C VAL A 626 -23.19 -11.15 9.88
N GLY A 627 -23.86 -11.66 8.85
CA GLY A 627 -25.33 -11.78 8.80
C GLY A 627 -25.87 -12.74 9.87
N ASP A 628 -25.12 -13.79 10.20
CA ASP A 628 -25.49 -14.72 11.28
C ASP A 628 -25.50 -14.02 12.65
N GLU A 629 -24.46 -13.27 13.00
CA GLU A 629 -24.40 -12.51 14.25
C GLU A 629 -25.47 -11.41 14.30
N ILE A 630 -25.82 -10.78 13.17
CA ILE A 630 -26.93 -9.80 13.12
C ILE A 630 -28.26 -10.48 13.46
N VAL A 631 -28.54 -11.64 12.86
CA VAL A 631 -29.76 -12.41 13.18
C VAL A 631 -29.76 -12.80 14.65
N ASP A 632 -28.67 -13.38 15.15
CA ASP A 632 -28.59 -13.85 16.53
C ASP A 632 -28.76 -12.68 17.53
N ARG A 633 -28.21 -11.51 17.19
CA ARG A 633 -28.34 -10.30 18.01
C ARG A 633 -29.77 -9.76 18.03
N ILE A 634 -30.45 -9.72 16.88
CA ILE A 634 -31.87 -9.32 16.80
C ILE A 634 -32.75 -10.31 17.56
N LEU A 635 -32.56 -11.62 17.36
CA LEU A 635 -33.33 -12.66 18.05
C LEU A 635 -33.13 -12.60 19.57
N LYS A 636 -31.92 -12.28 20.03
CA LYS A 636 -31.64 -12.05 21.44
C LYS A 636 -32.43 -10.85 21.98
N ALA A 637 -32.43 -9.70 21.30
CA ALA A 637 -33.22 -8.54 21.69
C ALA A 637 -34.71 -8.86 21.75
N HIS A 638 -35.23 -9.51 20.70
CA HIS A 638 -36.63 -9.92 20.63
C HIS A 638 -37.04 -10.82 21.79
N LYS A 639 -36.24 -11.85 22.08
CA LYS A 639 -36.48 -12.76 23.21
C LYS A 639 -36.45 -12.06 24.57
N GLN A 640 -35.67 -10.98 24.68
CA GLN A 640 -35.54 -10.18 25.90
C GLN A 640 -36.52 -9.01 25.98
N GLY A 641 -37.33 -8.77 24.93
CA GLY A 641 -38.21 -7.61 24.85
C GLY A 641 -37.45 -6.28 24.87
N GLN A 642 -36.23 -6.25 24.32
CA GLN A 642 -35.38 -5.04 24.28
C GLN A 642 -35.57 -4.28 22.97
N CYS A 643 -35.61 -2.95 23.04
CA CYS A 643 -35.52 -2.08 21.88
C CYS A 643 -34.13 -2.25 21.21
N PHE A 644 -34.12 -2.71 19.96
CA PHE A 644 -32.90 -2.88 19.19
C PHE A 644 -33.14 -2.66 17.70
N ARG A 645 -32.37 -1.78 17.05
CA ARG A 645 -32.54 -1.46 15.62
C ARG A 645 -31.29 -1.76 14.80
N VAL A 646 -31.48 -2.17 13.56
CA VAL A 646 -30.42 -2.39 12.58
C VAL A 646 -30.77 -1.63 11.31
N TYR A 647 -29.94 -0.66 10.97
CA TYR A 647 -30.03 0.12 9.74
C TYR A 647 -28.99 -0.42 8.75
N VAL A 648 -29.44 -0.89 7.58
CA VAL A 648 -28.57 -1.39 6.52
C VAL A 648 -28.75 -0.51 5.28
N LEU A 649 -27.69 0.21 4.90
CA LEU A 649 -27.64 1.01 3.67
C LEU A 649 -26.73 0.34 2.64
N LEU A 650 -27.29 0.07 1.46
CA LEU A 650 -26.62 -0.58 0.33
C LEU A 650 -26.80 0.26 -0.95
N PRO A 651 -25.86 0.20 -1.91
CA PRO A 651 -26.12 0.76 -3.22
C PRO A 651 -27.30 0.01 -3.85
N LEU A 652 -28.21 0.73 -4.50
CA LEU A 652 -29.40 0.12 -5.11
C LEU A 652 -29.03 -0.92 -6.18
N LEU A 653 -27.89 -0.72 -6.86
CA LEU A 653 -27.31 -1.67 -7.80
C LEU A 653 -25.81 -1.83 -7.54
N PRO A 654 -25.24 -3.02 -7.79
CA PRO A 654 -23.80 -3.22 -7.86
C PRO A 654 -23.16 -2.32 -8.93
N GLY A 655 -21.99 -1.78 -8.62
CA GLY A 655 -21.29 -0.86 -9.51
C GLY A 655 -20.47 -1.56 -10.59
N PHE A 656 -21.14 -2.07 -11.63
CA PHE A 656 -20.52 -2.62 -12.83
C PHE A 656 -21.26 -2.10 -14.07
N GLU A 657 -20.56 -1.96 -15.20
CA GLU A 657 -21.20 -1.65 -16.47
C GLU A 657 -22.28 -2.70 -16.80
N GLY A 658 -23.48 -2.23 -17.13
CA GLY A 658 -24.57 -3.10 -17.56
C GLY A 658 -25.89 -2.37 -17.73
N ASP A 659 -26.61 -2.72 -18.79
CA ASP A 659 -27.93 -2.16 -19.07
C ASP A 659 -29.00 -2.76 -18.15
N ILE A 660 -29.34 -2.04 -17.09
CA ILE A 660 -30.35 -2.49 -16.12
C ILE A 660 -31.74 -2.67 -16.74
N SER A 661 -32.06 -2.01 -17.86
CA SER A 661 -33.35 -2.13 -18.53
C SER A 661 -33.58 -3.54 -19.14
N THR A 662 -32.50 -4.26 -19.40
CA THR A 662 -32.53 -5.66 -19.89
C THR A 662 -32.24 -6.69 -18.80
N GLY A 663 -32.14 -6.25 -17.53
CA GLY A 663 -31.81 -7.08 -16.38
C GLY A 663 -30.38 -6.91 -15.88
N GLY A 664 -29.62 -5.95 -16.43
CA GLY A 664 -28.21 -5.69 -16.11
C GLY A 664 -27.28 -6.59 -16.92
N GLY A 665 -26.05 -6.74 -16.44
CA GLY A 665 -25.09 -7.74 -16.92
C GLY A 665 -25.01 -8.96 -16.00
N ASN A 666 -24.30 -10.00 -16.42
CA ASN A 666 -24.07 -11.20 -15.60
C ASN A 666 -23.41 -10.86 -14.25
N SER A 667 -22.49 -9.89 -14.21
CA SER A 667 -21.85 -9.41 -12.97
C SER A 667 -22.85 -8.78 -12.00
N ILE A 668 -23.73 -7.90 -12.50
CA ILE A 668 -24.80 -7.29 -11.70
C ILE A 668 -25.71 -8.37 -11.12
N GLN A 669 -26.18 -9.31 -11.95
CA GLN A 669 -27.07 -10.38 -11.50
C GLN A 669 -26.39 -11.32 -10.49
N ALA A 670 -25.12 -11.69 -10.70
CA ALA A 670 -24.39 -12.55 -9.77
C ALA A 670 -24.27 -11.93 -8.38
N ILE A 671 -23.95 -10.63 -8.29
CA ILE A 671 -23.91 -9.93 -7.00
C ILE A 671 -25.32 -9.82 -6.40
N LEU A 672 -26.33 -9.43 -7.20
CA LEU A 672 -27.72 -9.37 -6.71
C LEU A 672 -28.21 -10.71 -6.18
N HIS A 673 -27.83 -11.84 -6.80
CA HIS A 673 -28.12 -13.17 -6.30
C HIS A 673 -27.67 -13.34 -4.85
N PHE A 674 -26.39 -13.07 -4.57
CA PHE A 674 -25.82 -13.25 -3.23
C PHE A 674 -26.29 -12.20 -2.22
N THR A 675 -26.53 -10.96 -2.66
CA THR A 675 -27.16 -9.92 -1.83
C THR A 675 -28.56 -10.36 -1.40
N TYR A 676 -29.43 -10.76 -2.33
CA TYR A 676 -30.77 -11.22 -1.99
C TYR A 676 -30.77 -12.55 -1.20
N ARG A 677 -29.82 -13.46 -1.47
CA ARG A 677 -29.60 -14.68 -0.67
C ARG A 677 -29.33 -14.34 0.80
N THR A 678 -28.58 -13.28 1.04
CA THR A 678 -28.27 -12.80 2.40
C THR A 678 -29.49 -12.13 3.03
N LEU A 679 -30.15 -11.24 2.29
CA LEU A 679 -31.25 -10.43 2.82
C LEU A 679 -32.54 -11.23 3.04
N CYS A 680 -33.10 -11.84 1.99
CA CYS A 680 -34.49 -12.30 2.03
C CYS A 680 -34.85 -13.57 1.21
N ARG A 681 -33.93 -14.14 0.43
CA ARG A 681 -34.20 -15.30 -0.43
C ARG A 681 -33.47 -16.55 0.07
N GLY A 682 -34.23 -17.59 0.40
CA GLY A 682 -33.68 -18.86 0.91
C GLY A 682 -33.59 -18.94 2.43
N GLU A 683 -33.34 -20.16 2.94
CA GLU A 683 -33.42 -20.49 4.37
C GLU A 683 -32.35 -19.81 5.24
N TYR A 684 -31.18 -19.50 4.65
CA TYR A 684 -30.08 -18.80 5.33
C TYR A 684 -30.32 -17.30 5.49
N SER A 685 -31.24 -16.72 4.71
CA SER A 685 -31.43 -15.28 4.66
C SER A 685 -31.88 -14.70 6.00
N VAL A 686 -31.42 -13.47 6.28
CA VAL A 686 -31.74 -12.73 7.51
C VAL A 686 -33.25 -12.68 7.72
N LEU A 687 -34.02 -12.21 6.73
CA LEU A 687 -35.45 -12.05 6.88
C LEU A 687 -36.20 -13.37 6.97
N HIS A 688 -35.74 -14.46 6.33
CA HIS A 688 -36.39 -15.76 6.49
C HIS A 688 -36.26 -16.25 7.94
N ARG A 689 -35.05 -16.19 8.50
CA ARG A 689 -34.77 -16.61 9.89
C ARG A 689 -35.50 -15.76 10.91
N LEU A 690 -35.57 -14.44 10.72
CA LEU A 690 -36.35 -13.55 11.58
C LEU A 690 -37.84 -13.87 11.49
N LYS A 691 -38.41 -13.98 10.29
CA LYS A 691 -39.84 -14.33 10.10
C LYS A 691 -40.21 -15.65 10.77
N ALA A 692 -39.32 -16.64 10.72
CA ALA A 692 -39.55 -17.92 11.38
C ALA A 692 -39.69 -17.79 12.92
N ALA A 693 -39.01 -16.82 13.53
CA ALA A 693 -39.04 -16.61 14.98
C ALA A 693 -40.10 -15.60 15.44
N MET A 694 -40.36 -14.54 14.66
CA MET A 694 -41.17 -13.38 15.10
C MET A 694 -42.25 -12.92 14.09
N GLY A 695 -42.50 -13.66 13.02
CA GLY A 695 -43.54 -13.31 12.05
C GLY A 695 -43.24 -11.98 11.36
N THR A 696 -44.17 -11.02 11.38
CA THR A 696 -44.02 -9.69 10.75
C THR A 696 -43.24 -8.69 11.61
N ALA A 697 -42.98 -8.99 12.88
CA ALA A 697 -42.30 -8.09 13.82
C ALA A 697 -40.83 -7.83 13.46
N TRP A 698 -40.25 -8.53 12.48
CA TRP A 698 -38.89 -8.24 11.99
C TRP A 698 -38.74 -6.79 11.54
N ARG A 699 -39.83 -6.16 11.07
CA ARG A 699 -39.85 -4.76 10.64
C ARG A 699 -39.46 -3.82 11.76
N ASP A 700 -39.72 -4.18 13.01
CA ASP A 700 -39.38 -3.39 14.18
C ASP A 700 -37.86 -3.40 14.45
N TYR A 701 -37.12 -4.38 13.94
CA TYR A 701 -35.70 -4.56 14.28
C TYR A 701 -34.74 -4.22 13.15
N ILE A 702 -35.15 -4.28 11.88
CA ILE A 702 -34.23 -4.07 10.75
C ILE A 702 -34.87 -3.31 9.60
N SER A 703 -34.16 -2.27 9.14
CA SER A 703 -34.45 -1.49 7.93
C SER A 703 -33.37 -1.70 6.89
N ILE A 704 -33.76 -1.99 5.64
CA ILE A 704 -32.84 -2.15 4.51
C ILE A 704 -33.17 -1.10 3.46
N CYS A 705 -32.24 -0.20 3.20
CA CYS A 705 -32.43 0.99 2.37
C CYS A 705 -31.30 1.15 1.36
N GLY A 706 -31.56 1.95 0.33
CA GLY A 706 -30.54 2.53 -0.53
C GLY A 706 -30.68 4.05 -0.59
N LEU A 707 -29.90 4.68 -1.47
CA LEU A 707 -29.94 6.13 -1.67
C LEU A 707 -30.20 6.48 -3.14
N ARG A 708 -30.99 7.53 -3.36
CA ARG A 708 -31.31 8.05 -4.69
C ARG A 708 -31.46 9.57 -4.63
N THR A 709 -31.07 10.24 -5.72
CA THR A 709 -31.26 11.68 -5.88
C THR A 709 -31.88 12.00 -7.25
N HIS A 710 -32.23 13.27 -7.45
CA HIS A 710 -32.73 13.79 -8.72
C HIS A 710 -32.10 15.16 -9.03
N GLY A 711 -32.17 15.54 -10.31
CA GLY A 711 -31.69 16.83 -10.82
C GLY A 711 -32.40 17.17 -12.14
N GLU A 712 -31.90 18.18 -12.85
CA GLU A 712 -32.41 18.60 -14.16
C GLU A 712 -31.32 18.43 -15.22
N LEU A 713 -31.67 17.83 -16.36
CA LEU A 713 -30.80 17.68 -17.52
C LEU A 713 -31.67 17.65 -18.79
N GLY A 714 -31.25 18.32 -19.87
CA GLY A 714 -32.04 18.35 -21.12
C GLY A 714 -33.43 18.99 -20.98
N GLY A 715 -33.66 19.83 -19.95
CA GLY A 715 -34.94 20.51 -19.71
C GLY A 715 -36.01 19.66 -19.02
N HIS A 716 -35.66 18.47 -18.51
CA HIS A 716 -36.55 17.62 -17.73
C HIS A 716 -35.84 17.03 -16.49
N PRO A 717 -36.61 16.58 -15.48
CA PRO A 717 -36.04 15.85 -14.35
C PRO A 717 -35.29 14.59 -14.78
N VAL A 718 -34.17 14.31 -14.14
CA VAL A 718 -33.41 13.05 -14.22
C VAL A 718 -33.14 12.52 -12.81
N SER A 719 -32.94 11.20 -12.68
CA SER A 719 -32.62 10.56 -11.40
C SER A 719 -31.54 9.51 -11.57
N GLU A 720 -30.68 9.40 -10.57
CA GLU A 720 -29.69 8.33 -10.43
C GLU A 720 -29.58 7.93 -8.94
N LEU A 721 -29.19 6.68 -8.72
CA LEU A 721 -28.82 6.19 -7.40
C LEU A 721 -27.55 6.90 -6.90
N ILE A 722 -27.47 7.15 -5.59
CA ILE A 722 -26.21 7.57 -4.98
C ILE A 722 -25.46 6.28 -4.65
N TYR A 723 -24.28 6.11 -5.22
CA TYR A 723 -23.51 4.89 -5.06
C TYR A 723 -22.87 4.84 -3.68
N ILE A 724 -23.39 3.96 -2.83
CA ILE A 724 -22.83 3.70 -1.50
C ILE A 724 -21.62 2.80 -1.68
N HIS A 725 -20.44 3.40 -1.63
CA HIS A 725 -19.15 2.71 -1.65
C HIS A 725 -18.52 2.61 -0.25
N SER A 726 -19.09 3.26 0.75
CA SER A 726 -18.67 3.18 2.16
C SER A 726 -18.47 1.73 2.61
N LYS A 727 -17.57 1.51 3.58
CA LYS A 727 -17.48 0.27 4.36
C LYS A 727 -17.37 0.60 5.84
N MET A 728 -18.52 0.82 6.46
CA MET A 728 -18.61 1.31 7.82
C MET A 728 -19.66 0.57 8.65
N LEU A 729 -19.36 0.42 9.94
CA LEU A 729 -20.32 -0.01 10.97
C LEU A 729 -20.23 0.94 12.17
N ILE A 730 -21.36 1.40 12.67
CA ILE A 730 -21.50 2.15 13.93
C ILE A 730 -22.36 1.30 14.88
N ALA A 731 -21.93 1.15 16.13
CA ALA A 731 -22.69 0.49 17.18
C ALA A 731 -22.87 1.41 18.38
N ASP A 732 -24.12 1.52 18.84
CA ASP A 732 -24.54 2.16 20.09
C ASP A 732 -24.03 3.60 20.31
N ASP A 733 -23.75 4.34 19.22
CA ASP A 733 -23.06 5.63 19.24
C ASP A 733 -21.77 5.62 20.08
N ARG A 734 -21.02 4.51 20.12
CA ARG A 734 -19.76 4.43 20.89
C ARG A 734 -18.63 3.71 20.18
N ARG A 735 -18.95 2.88 19.19
CA ARG A 735 -17.95 2.11 18.43
C ARG A 735 -18.17 2.32 16.95
N VAL A 736 -17.08 2.53 16.22
CA VAL A 736 -17.09 2.68 14.77
C VAL A 736 -16.01 1.81 14.15
N ILE A 737 -16.35 1.09 13.08
CA ILE A 737 -15.39 0.46 12.18
C ILE A 737 -15.44 1.19 10.85
N ILE A 738 -14.29 1.68 10.36
CA ILE A 738 -14.12 2.30 9.03
C ILE A 738 -12.95 1.61 8.33
N GLY A 739 -13.10 1.27 7.05
CA GLY A 739 -12.03 0.66 6.28
C GLY A 739 -12.38 0.44 4.81
N SER A 740 -11.64 -0.47 4.18
CA SER A 740 -11.84 -0.89 2.79
C SER A 740 -12.66 -2.18 2.65
N ALA A 741 -12.83 -2.93 3.74
CA ALA A 741 -13.41 -4.27 3.73
C ALA A 741 -14.94 -4.26 3.58
N ASN A 742 -15.40 -4.81 2.47
CA ASN A 742 -16.82 -5.03 2.21
C ASN A 742 -17.38 -6.15 3.12
N ILE A 743 -18.70 -6.20 3.32
CA ILE A 743 -19.35 -7.36 3.95
C ILE A 743 -19.54 -8.44 2.88
N ASN A 744 -18.46 -9.19 2.64
CA ASN A 744 -18.38 -10.32 1.73
C ASN A 744 -17.19 -11.22 2.13
N ASP A 745 -17.12 -12.44 1.61
CA ASP A 745 -16.02 -13.37 1.92
C ASP A 745 -14.68 -12.88 1.34
N ARG A 746 -14.71 -12.25 0.16
CA ARG A 746 -13.55 -11.62 -0.49
C ARG A 746 -12.76 -10.70 0.45
N SER A 747 -13.44 -9.82 1.17
CA SER A 747 -12.79 -8.86 2.07
C SER A 747 -12.54 -9.44 3.47
N LEU A 748 -13.41 -10.33 3.97
CA LEU A 748 -13.43 -10.68 5.40
C LEU A 748 -12.64 -11.95 5.76
N LEU A 749 -12.40 -12.88 4.84
CA LEU A 749 -11.77 -14.16 5.18
C LEU A 749 -10.25 -14.08 5.41
N GLY A 750 -9.59 -12.95 5.10
CA GLY A 750 -8.14 -12.80 5.15
C GLY A 750 -7.40 -13.49 4.01
N LYS A 751 -7.89 -14.66 3.57
CA LYS A 751 -7.29 -15.54 2.54
C LYS A 751 -7.46 -15.06 1.09
N ARG A 752 -8.24 -14.00 0.88
CA ARG A 752 -8.66 -13.49 -0.43
C ARG A 752 -8.05 -12.12 -0.66
N ASP A 753 -8.83 -11.04 -0.73
CA ASP A 753 -8.30 -9.69 -0.93
C ASP A 753 -7.60 -9.18 0.33
N SER A 754 -6.57 -8.34 0.15
CA SER A 754 -6.00 -7.61 1.28
C SER A 754 -6.81 -6.34 1.57
N GLU A 755 -7.08 -6.09 2.85
CA GLU A 755 -7.94 -5.01 3.32
C GLU A 755 -7.38 -4.38 4.60
N LEU A 756 -7.76 -3.13 4.86
CA LEU A 756 -7.48 -2.42 6.11
C LEU A 756 -8.76 -1.86 6.73
N ALA A 757 -8.82 -1.82 8.05
CA ALA A 757 -9.82 -1.09 8.81
C ALA A 757 -9.26 -0.58 10.13
N VAL A 758 -9.97 0.36 10.76
CA VAL A 758 -9.75 0.76 12.15
C VAL A 758 -11.04 0.57 12.94
N LEU A 759 -10.91 0.00 14.14
CA LEU A 759 -11.94 0.02 15.18
C LEU A 759 -11.66 1.20 16.10
N ILE A 760 -12.63 2.09 16.23
CA ILE A 760 -12.57 3.33 16.98
C ILE A 760 -13.59 3.22 18.11
N GLU A 761 -13.12 3.35 19.34
CA GLU A 761 -13.95 3.29 20.54
C GLU A 761 -13.80 4.62 21.30
N ASP A 762 -14.93 5.29 21.47
CA ASP A 762 -14.98 6.57 22.14
C ASP A 762 -14.56 6.46 23.61
N THR A 763 -13.71 7.39 24.02
CA THR A 763 -13.33 7.61 25.42
C THR A 763 -13.94 8.90 25.98
N GLU A 764 -14.30 9.83 25.10
CA GLU A 764 -15.00 11.06 25.45
C GLU A 764 -16.48 10.93 25.11
N MET A 765 -17.33 11.24 26.08
CA MET A 765 -18.77 11.08 25.97
C MET A 765 -19.48 12.45 25.98
N GLU A 766 -20.67 12.50 25.40
CA GLU A 766 -21.59 13.63 25.48
C GLU A 766 -23.04 13.16 25.77
N PRO A 767 -23.86 14.00 26.43
CA PRO A 767 -25.26 13.68 26.67
C PRO A 767 -26.05 13.53 25.36
N SER A 768 -26.77 12.42 25.23
CA SER A 768 -27.67 12.10 24.13
C SER A 768 -28.89 11.32 24.65
N LEU A 769 -29.68 10.75 23.74
CA LEU A 769 -30.83 9.91 24.05
C LEU A 769 -30.66 8.51 23.45
N MET A 770 -31.23 7.51 24.13
CA MET A 770 -31.33 6.15 23.65
C MET A 770 -32.63 5.54 24.20
N ASP A 771 -33.60 5.31 23.33
CA ASP A 771 -34.95 4.81 23.68
C ASP A 771 -35.67 5.70 24.72
N GLY A 772 -35.57 7.02 24.54
CA GLY A 772 -36.13 8.06 25.41
C GLY A 772 -35.36 8.29 26.71
N ALA A 773 -34.38 7.44 27.04
CA ALA A 773 -33.56 7.57 28.24
C ALA A 773 -32.30 8.43 27.98
N GLU A 774 -31.81 9.11 29.02
CA GLU A 774 -30.51 9.78 28.96
C GLU A 774 -29.39 8.75 28.70
N TYR A 775 -28.56 9.04 27.71
CA TYR A 775 -27.48 8.16 27.29
C TYR A 775 -26.19 8.94 27.07
N GLN A 776 -25.07 8.39 27.56
CA GLN A 776 -23.75 8.97 27.32
C GLN A 776 -23.19 8.41 26.01
N ALA A 777 -23.36 9.15 24.92
CA ALA A 777 -22.89 8.74 23.60
C ALA A 777 -21.44 9.18 23.39
N GLY A 778 -20.68 8.41 22.64
CA GLY A 778 -19.32 8.73 22.24
C GLY A 778 -19.29 9.87 21.23
N ARG A 779 -18.40 10.85 21.41
CA ARG A 779 -18.34 12.03 20.54
C ARG A 779 -18.07 11.68 19.08
N PHE A 780 -17.14 10.77 18.81
CA PHE A 780 -16.75 10.39 17.46
C PHE A 780 -17.89 9.66 16.76
N ALA A 781 -18.42 8.62 17.41
CA ALA A 781 -19.49 7.81 16.85
C ALA A 781 -20.81 8.61 16.68
N LEU A 782 -21.22 9.37 17.68
CA LEU A 782 -22.45 10.17 17.63
C LEU A 782 -22.39 11.25 16.56
N SER A 783 -21.27 11.99 16.47
CA SER A 783 -21.11 13.05 15.47
C SER A 783 -21.16 12.49 14.05
N LEU A 784 -20.51 11.35 13.80
CA LEU A 784 -20.56 10.65 12.52
C LEU A 784 -21.98 10.17 12.20
N ARG A 785 -22.65 9.50 13.16
CA ARG A 785 -24.01 8.96 12.98
C ARG A 785 -25.02 10.06 12.69
N LYS A 786 -24.98 11.16 13.46
CA LYS A 786 -25.84 12.34 13.23
C LYS A 786 -25.57 12.98 11.88
N HIS A 787 -24.31 13.09 11.46
CA HIS A 787 -23.98 13.62 10.14
C HIS A 787 -24.55 12.75 9.01
N CYS A 788 -24.42 11.41 9.12
CA CYS A 788 -25.03 10.48 8.18
C CYS A 788 -26.56 10.66 8.14
N PHE A 789 -27.24 10.64 9.29
CA PHE A 789 -28.69 10.80 9.36
C PHE A 789 -29.15 12.14 8.80
N SER A 790 -28.43 13.22 9.11
CA SER A 790 -28.71 14.56 8.60
C SER A 790 -28.66 14.60 7.07
N ALA A 791 -27.58 14.09 6.48
CA ALA A 791 -27.40 14.06 5.03
C ALA A 791 -28.44 13.16 4.33
N ILE A 792 -28.71 11.98 4.90
CA ILE A 792 -29.61 10.99 4.31
C ILE A 792 -31.07 11.41 4.38
N LEU A 793 -31.47 12.05 5.49
CA LEU A 793 -32.85 12.50 5.73
C LEU A 793 -33.10 13.94 5.29
N GLY A 794 -32.07 14.66 4.81
CA GLY A 794 -32.19 16.06 4.38
C GLY A 794 -32.54 17.01 5.53
N ALA A 795 -31.96 16.80 6.72
CA ALA A 795 -32.32 17.55 7.93
C ALA A 795 -32.00 19.05 7.85
N ASP A 796 -31.11 19.48 6.95
CA ASP A 796 -30.86 20.91 6.71
C ASP A 796 -32.13 21.66 6.24
N ALA A 797 -33.03 20.98 5.52
CA ALA A 797 -34.33 21.51 5.12
C ALA A 797 -35.43 21.30 6.19
N ARG A 798 -35.13 20.54 7.25
CA ARG A 798 -36.07 20.13 8.31
C ARG A 798 -35.40 20.21 9.69
N PRO A 799 -35.19 21.43 10.23
CA PRO A 799 -34.53 21.63 11.51
C PRO A 799 -35.34 21.09 12.70
N ASP A 800 -36.60 20.72 12.47
CA ASP A 800 -37.49 20.06 13.42
C ASP A 800 -37.17 18.56 13.64
N LEU A 801 -36.36 17.94 12.78
CA LEU A 801 -35.98 16.53 12.94
C LEU A 801 -35.06 16.32 14.14
N ASP A 802 -35.54 15.56 15.13
CA ASP A 802 -34.74 15.16 16.27
C ASP A 802 -33.90 13.92 15.95
N LEU A 803 -32.59 14.13 15.76
CA LEU A 803 -31.62 13.07 15.49
C LEU A 803 -30.88 12.61 16.75
N ARG A 804 -31.33 12.96 17.96
CA ARG A 804 -30.64 12.56 19.20
C ARG A 804 -30.80 11.07 19.49
N ASP A 805 -32.02 10.55 19.34
CA ASP A 805 -32.35 9.17 19.64
C ASP A 805 -32.42 8.31 18.37
N PRO A 806 -31.51 7.33 18.19
CA PRO A 806 -31.50 6.49 16.99
C PRO A 806 -32.39 5.25 17.09
N VAL A 807 -33.11 5.02 18.19
CA VAL A 807 -33.83 3.74 18.39
C VAL A 807 -35.28 3.87 18.82
N CYS A 808 -35.70 5.03 19.31
CA CYS A 808 -37.09 5.25 19.70
C CYS A 808 -38.05 4.99 18.52
N ASP A 809 -39.26 4.52 18.85
CA ASP A 809 -40.27 4.16 17.85
C ASP A 809 -40.60 5.32 16.91
N ASP A 810 -40.70 6.55 17.43
CA ASP A 810 -41.01 7.75 16.65
C ASP A 810 -39.96 8.00 15.54
N PHE A 811 -38.67 7.94 15.88
CA PHE A 811 -37.59 8.12 14.91
C PHE A 811 -37.54 6.97 13.91
N PHE A 812 -37.69 5.73 14.40
CA PHE A 812 -37.61 4.57 13.53
C PHE A 812 -38.80 4.49 12.56
N GLN A 813 -40.00 4.87 12.98
CA GLN A 813 -41.16 4.98 12.10
C GLN A 813 -40.97 6.09 11.05
N LEU A 814 -40.50 7.27 11.47
CA LEU A 814 -40.16 8.37 10.55
C LEU A 814 -39.15 7.91 9.48
N TRP A 815 -38.13 7.16 9.87
CA TRP A 815 -37.13 6.61 8.96
C TRP A 815 -37.78 5.71 7.88
N GLN A 816 -38.65 4.79 8.30
CA GLN A 816 -39.37 3.89 7.39
C GLN A 816 -40.32 4.66 6.46
N ASP A 817 -41.06 5.62 7.01
CA ASP A 817 -42.05 6.41 6.27
C ASP A 817 -41.39 7.25 5.17
N ILE A 818 -40.26 7.91 5.48
CA ILE A 818 -39.47 8.67 4.49
C ILE A 818 -38.95 7.72 3.40
N ALA A 819 -38.38 6.58 3.80
CA ALA A 819 -37.82 5.62 2.85
C ALA A 819 -38.88 5.02 1.91
N GLU A 820 -40.07 4.72 2.42
CA GLU A 820 -41.19 4.24 1.62
C GLU A 820 -41.77 5.33 0.72
N SER A 821 -42.03 6.52 1.27
CA SER A 821 -42.57 7.66 0.54
C SER A 821 -41.67 8.04 -0.65
N ASN A 822 -40.37 8.24 -0.40
CA ASN A 822 -39.42 8.57 -1.45
C ASN A 822 -39.36 7.48 -2.51
N ALA A 823 -39.29 6.20 -2.12
CA ALA A 823 -39.25 5.08 -3.08
C ALA A 823 -40.47 5.09 -4.00
N ASN A 824 -41.67 5.32 -3.45
CA ASN A 824 -42.91 5.41 -4.23
C ASN A 824 -42.89 6.60 -5.20
N ILE A 825 -42.46 7.78 -4.75
CA ILE A 825 -42.36 8.98 -5.59
C ILE A 825 -41.38 8.75 -6.74
N TYR A 826 -40.19 8.22 -6.45
CA TYR A 826 -39.19 7.91 -7.47
C TYR A 826 -39.68 6.87 -8.48
N GLU A 827 -40.35 5.81 -8.03
CA GLU A 827 -40.95 4.79 -8.90
C GLU A 827 -42.04 5.39 -9.80
N GLN A 828 -42.93 6.22 -9.25
CA GLN A 828 -44.02 6.85 -10.00
C GLN A 828 -43.49 7.81 -11.08
N ILE A 829 -42.50 8.63 -10.74
CA ILE A 829 -42.04 9.71 -11.63
C ILE A 829 -41.08 9.19 -12.69
N PHE A 830 -40.09 8.39 -12.28
CA PHE A 830 -38.99 7.98 -13.16
C PHE A 830 -39.11 6.55 -13.64
N ARG A 831 -39.98 5.73 -13.04
CA ARG A 831 -40.03 4.29 -13.28
C ARG A 831 -38.63 3.66 -13.15
N CYS A 832 -37.84 4.17 -12.19
CA CYS A 832 -36.44 3.79 -12.04
C CYS A 832 -36.31 2.35 -11.53
N LEU A 833 -35.16 1.74 -11.83
CA LEU A 833 -34.79 0.40 -11.39
C LEU A 833 -33.68 0.46 -10.33
N PRO A 834 -33.58 -0.55 -9.45
CA PRO A 834 -34.49 -1.68 -9.26
C PRO A 834 -35.81 -1.28 -8.61
N SER A 835 -36.86 -2.10 -8.77
CA SER A 835 -38.19 -1.86 -8.20
C SER A 835 -38.90 -3.18 -7.85
N ASN A 836 -39.82 -3.13 -6.87
CA ASN A 836 -40.69 -4.26 -6.51
C ASN A 836 -41.78 -4.54 -7.57
N ALA A 837 -41.99 -3.64 -8.54
CA ALA A 837 -42.92 -3.83 -9.64
C ALA A 837 -42.41 -4.83 -10.70
N THR A 838 -41.09 -5.01 -10.81
CA THR A 838 -40.44 -5.84 -11.84
C THR A 838 -39.87 -7.13 -11.25
N ARG A 839 -40.74 -8.12 -11.04
CA ARG A 839 -40.41 -9.40 -10.38
C ARG A 839 -39.81 -10.47 -11.29
N SER A 840 -39.91 -10.29 -12.61
CA SER A 840 -39.33 -11.15 -13.63
C SER A 840 -38.77 -10.33 -14.79
N LEU A 841 -37.88 -10.91 -15.58
CA LEU A 841 -37.32 -10.29 -16.80
C LEU A 841 -38.42 -9.99 -17.82
N ARG A 842 -39.52 -10.75 -17.81
CA ARG A 842 -40.69 -10.47 -18.65
C ARG A 842 -41.37 -9.18 -18.21
N ALA A 843 -41.73 -9.08 -16.92
CA ALA A 843 -42.36 -7.89 -16.37
C ALA A 843 -41.46 -6.65 -16.54
N LEU A 844 -40.14 -6.83 -16.40
CA LEU A 844 -39.15 -5.79 -16.64
C LEU A 844 -39.24 -5.21 -18.05
N ARG A 845 -39.25 -6.04 -19.10
CA ARG A 845 -39.37 -5.59 -20.50
C ARG A 845 -40.64 -4.80 -20.76
N GLU A 846 -41.76 -5.26 -20.21
CA GLU A 846 -43.05 -4.56 -20.34
C GLU A 846 -43.03 -3.22 -19.56
N TYR A 847 -42.34 -3.19 -18.41
CA TYR A 847 -42.26 -2.03 -17.55
C TYR A 847 -41.43 -0.88 -18.13
N VAL A 848 -40.27 -1.19 -18.73
CA VAL A 848 -39.35 -0.19 -19.32
C VAL A 848 -39.81 0.35 -20.67
N ALA A 849 -40.74 -0.33 -21.34
CA ALA A 849 -41.33 0.13 -22.60
C ALA A 849 -42.29 1.34 -22.42
N VAL A 850 -42.68 1.64 -21.18
CA VAL A 850 -43.55 2.77 -20.84
C VAL A 850 -42.70 3.98 -20.49
N GLU A 851 -42.93 5.07 -21.22
CA GLU A 851 -42.25 6.35 -20.97
C GLU A 851 -42.56 6.91 -19.57
N PRO A 852 -41.55 7.36 -18.80
CA PRO A 852 -41.76 7.87 -17.45
C PRO A 852 -42.41 9.26 -17.42
N LEU A 853 -43.08 9.59 -16.31
CA LEU A 853 -43.72 10.90 -16.14
C LEU A 853 -42.71 12.05 -16.23
N ALA A 854 -41.47 11.81 -15.82
CA ALA A 854 -40.36 12.76 -15.91
C ALA A 854 -40.20 13.39 -17.31
N THR A 855 -40.37 12.62 -18.38
CA THR A 855 -40.27 13.11 -19.77
C THR A 855 -41.64 13.42 -20.39
N VAL A 856 -42.69 12.67 -20.04
CA VAL A 856 -44.06 12.88 -20.55
C VAL A 856 -44.64 14.22 -20.09
N SER A 857 -44.43 14.60 -18.82
CA SER A 857 -44.90 15.87 -18.26
C SER A 857 -43.90 16.41 -17.23
N PRO A 858 -42.79 17.03 -17.67
CA PRO A 858 -41.79 17.60 -16.78
C PRO A 858 -42.35 18.56 -15.71
N PRO A 859 -43.35 19.44 -16.01
CA PRO A 859 -43.95 20.28 -14.98
C PRO A 859 -44.66 19.51 -13.87
N LEU A 860 -45.40 18.44 -14.21
CA LEU A 860 -46.09 17.62 -13.21
C LEU A 860 -45.07 16.82 -12.39
N ALA A 861 -44.05 16.24 -13.05
CA ALA A 861 -42.96 15.56 -12.38
C ALA A 861 -42.25 16.46 -11.34
N ARG A 862 -41.94 17.71 -11.69
CA ARG A 862 -41.34 18.68 -10.75
C ARG A 862 -42.23 18.96 -9.53
N SER A 863 -43.54 19.09 -9.75
CA SER A 863 -44.49 19.31 -8.66
C SER A 863 -44.46 18.15 -7.67
N GLU A 864 -44.49 16.91 -8.16
CA GLU A 864 -44.46 15.71 -7.32
C GLU A 864 -43.09 15.53 -6.62
N LEU A 865 -41.97 15.86 -7.28
CA LEU A 865 -40.63 15.75 -6.70
C LEU A 865 -40.41 16.66 -5.49
N THR A 866 -41.19 17.74 -5.34
CA THR A 866 -41.10 18.62 -4.16
C THR A 866 -41.45 17.92 -2.85
N GLN A 867 -42.10 16.75 -2.91
CA GLN A 867 -42.45 15.93 -1.76
C GLN A 867 -41.32 14.97 -1.31
N VAL A 868 -40.26 14.84 -2.11
CA VAL A 868 -39.10 14.01 -1.75
C VAL A 868 -38.33 14.69 -0.64
N GLN A 869 -38.05 13.94 0.44
CA GLN A 869 -37.29 14.43 1.59
C GLN A 869 -36.00 13.62 1.75
N GLY A 870 -34.85 14.29 1.61
CA GLY A 870 -33.54 13.62 1.67
C GLY A 870 -33.34 12.64 0.50
N HIS A 871 -32.56 11.58 0.75
CA HIS A 871 -32.13 10.62 -0.27
C HIS A 871 -32.51 9.17 0.03
N LEU A 872 -33.03 8.90 1.23
CA LEU A 872 -33.34 7.56 1.69
C LEU A 872 -34.48 6.94 0.88
N VAL A 873 -34.28 5.71 0.39
CA VAL A 873 -35.33 4.92 -0.27
C VAL A 873 -35.30 3.48 0.23
N HIS A 874 -36.46 2.83 0.32
CA HIS A 874 -36.52 1.39 0.62
C HIS A 874 -35.80 0.56 -0.44
N PHE A 875 -35.07 -0.46 0.03
CA PHE A 875 -34.42 -1.41 -0.87
C PHE A 875 -35.47 -2.40 -1.43
N PRO A 876 -35.60 -2.56 -2.76
CA PRO A 876 -36.66 -3.36 -3.37
C PRO A 876 -36.37 -4.87 -3.30
N LEU A 877 -36.76 -5.50 -2.19
CA LEU A 877 -36.51 -6.93 -1.90
C LEU A 877 -37.06 -7.92 -2.94
N LYS A 878 -38.04 -7.50 -3.76
CA LYS A 878 -38.75 -8.35 -4.74
C LYS A 878 -38.29 -8.18 -6.18
N PHE A 879 -37.30 -7.32 -6.43
CA PHE A 879 -36.80 -7.10 -7.80
C PHE A 879 -36.23 -8.40 -8.39
N LEU A 880 -36.76 -8.85 -9.52
CA LEU A 880 -36.40 -10.12 -10.16
C LEU A 880 -36.47 -11.34 -9.20
N GLU A 881 -37.47 -11.39 -8.31
CA GLU A 881 -37.65 -12.52 -7.37
C GLU A 881 -38.01 -13.86 -8.04
N GLU A 882 -38.54 -13.83 -9.26
CA GLU A 882 -38.93 -15.01 -10.04
C GLU A 882 -37.77 -15.58 -10.89
N GLU A 883 -36.61 -14.92 -10.90
CA GLU A 883 -35.47 -15.27 -11.75
C GLU A 883 -34.34 -15.95 -10.96
N SER A 884 -33.62 -16.84 -11.66
CA SER A 884 -32.32 -17.33 -11.19
C SER A 884 -31.24 -16.36 -11.63
N LEU A 885 -30.82 -15.47 -10.72
CA LEU A 885 -29.81 -14.43 -10.99
C LEU A 885 -28.36 -14.95 -11.06
N LEU A 886 -28.13 -16.26 -10.95
CA LEU A 886 -26.80 -16.82 -11.19
C LEU A 886 -26.48 -16.85 -12.69
N PRO A 887 -25.24 -16.51 -13.10
CA PRO A 887 -24.83 -16.59 -14.49
C PRO A 887 -25.06 -18.00 -15.09
N PRO A 888 -25.54 -18.12 -16.34
CA PRO A 888 -25.70 -19.40 -17.00
C PRO A 888 -24.37 -20.15 -17.10
N ARG A 889 -24.35 -21.47 -16.87
CA ARG A 889 -23.11 -22.28 -16.89
C ARG A 889 -22.27 -22.19 -18.19
N GLY A 890 -22.91 -21.86 -19.31
CA GLY A 890 -22.23 -21.68 -20.61
C GLY A 890 -21.71 -20.26 -20.88
N SER A 891 -21.99 -19.29 -19.99
CA SER A 891 -21.46 -17.92 -20.08
C SER A 891 -20.03 -17.84 -19.55
N LYS A 892 -19.29 -16.78 -19.90
CA LYS A 892 -17.95 -16.53 -19.34
C LYS A 892 -18.02 -16.49 -17.82
N GLU A 893 -18.98 -15.75 -17.26
CA GLU A 893 -19.18 -15.57 -15.83
C GLU A 893 -19.65 -16.85 -15.11
N GLY A 894 -20.38 -17.74 -15.81
CA GLY A 894 -20.79 -19.04 -15.27
C GLY A 894 -19.68 -20.09 -15.24
N MET A 895 -18.57 -19.87 -15.96
CA MET A 895 -17.35 -20.68 -15.86
C MET A 895 -16.38 -20.16 -14.77
N ILE A 896 -16.62 -18.95 -14.24
CA ILE A 896 -15.83 -18.37 -13.17
C ILE A 896 -16.26 -19.01 -11.84
N PRO A 897 -15.31 -19.38 -10.95
CA PRO A 897 -15.64 -19.88 -9.62
C PRO A 897 -16.57 -18.92 -8.87
N LEU A 898 -17.59 -19.45 -8.17
CA LEU A 898 -18.58 -18.62 -7.47
C LEU A 898 -17.93 -17.70 -6.43
N GLU A 899 -16.78 -18.10 -5.89
CA GLU A 899 -16.02 -17.35 -4.91
C GLU A 899 -15.54 -15.98 -5.41
N VAL A 900 -15.56 -15.74 -6.73
CA VAL A 900 -15.27 -14.42 -7.30
C VAL A 900 -16.33 -13.39 -6.90
N TRP A 901 -17.58 -13.83 -6.76
CA TRP A 901 -18.74 -12.99 -6.50
C TRP A 901 -19.11 -12.91 -5.01
N THR A 902 -18.50 -13.74 -4.15
CA THR A 902 -18.89 -13.89 -2.72
C THR A 902 -17.97 -13.20 -1.74
#